data_AF-A0A8S0ZZS4-F1
#
_entry.id   AF-A0A8S0ZZS4-F1
#
_cell.length_a   1.000
_cell.length_b   1.000
_cell.length_c   1.000
_cell.angle_alpha   90.00
_cell.angle_beta   90.00
_cell.angle_gamma   90.00
#
_symmetry.space_group_name_H-M   'P 1'
#
loop_
_entity.id
_entity.type
_entity.pdbx_description
1 polymer ?
#
loop_
_entity_poly.entity_id
_entity_poly.type
_entity_poly.pdbx_seq_one_letter_code
_entity_poly.pdbx_strand_id
1 'polypeptide(L)'
;MSEDYTSLTHVCSLVTNERLNKALTDWFKEEYTFTRWEYVGDTGKGDAYHSEVIRIKIYGVNNSGKENYAQVVLKYMPESISRKLTFRAYDFYKNEIGFYEVVLPELLRFQSTKNVKEPFDNYAKLVFAQSDGSNDVICLEDANLHGFRGAVRQEGIDLDHCKIIMKVFARFHSLSFAMKDQEPEKFEKLRNAIFETYYDERLWDWYTEFWKRISGIAIDAVEKEYPNSIYLEKVKQFAVPERYQDMINAATKTFETGVISHGDCWTNNFLFKYVNGHPVDAKLIDFQITRCASPVLDISFIICACTSQDLRDKYYDELLKLYHDTLSDHIRELGSDPDKLYSWELFMAEIKKYSYFGLAFSFESTPFIVLAPEDAVNMEMEGDEKLNINDVWRVGNFKTKEGVIPTTEARTMPENFSSLLQVSPLVTNERLSQALTDWFKEDHTFTHWEYVGGLGKGDASVSELIRIKLYGVNKDHNINSVQVVIKTVPKNLARRLTCRNHEYFMNEINFYKKVLPELLDFQSTKKLSNPFNKYAKLIFAYFDGVNDVVCFEDATIDNFGNAERQQGLDFEHCKILLTVLAQFHALSFAMKDQQPEKFEKLPNNLSEIHFDSHLWEWYARFWYKISAIAIDAVENEYPNSIYEKKVKEFAVPQRYQDLIDAATKSTETGVICHGDCWMPNFLYKYVDGHAVDVKLIDFQLARYGTPALDISLMIYTCTTEDMRENHYDDLLQIYYDALSNQLQNLGSDAYKVYPWKRFMEDIKKYSYFGLAYSFECVPFTVLDEEDAVDMNIEGDKAVNLEEIYRVDKFKTKEGRLREANNVKHCVDRGYI
;
A
#
# COMPACT_ATOMS: atom_id res chain seq x y z
N MET A 1 2.41 13.73 -24.75
CA MET A 1 2.16 13.18 -26.10
C MET A 1 0.83 12.44 -26.02
N SER A 2 -0.06 12.52 -27.02
CA SER A 2 -1.33 11.78 -26.97
C SER A 2 -1.03 10.28 -26.93
N GLU A 3 -1.47 9.57 -25.90
CA GLU A 3 -1.25 8.12 -25.78
C GLU A 3 -1.98 7.39 -26.92
N ASP A 4 -1.22 6.66 -27.74
CA ASP A 4 -1.76 5.86 -28.83
C ASP A 4 -2.24 4.51 -28.28
N TYR A 5 -3.53 4.42 -27.97
CA TYR A 5 -4.16 3.18 -27.51
C TYR A 5 -4.48 2.19 -28.63
N THR A 6 -4.10 2.46 -29.88
CA THR A 6 -4.38 1.60 -31.05
C THR A 6 -3.23 0.65 -31.41
N SER A 7 -2.14 0.69 -30.64
CA SER A 7 -1.01 -0.23 -30.74
C SER A 7 -0.35 -0.42 -29.37
N LEU A 8 0.20 -1.61 -29.11
CA LEU A 8 1.08 -1.89 -27.97
C LEU A 8 2.56 -1.95 -28.35
N THR A 9 2.91 -1.68 -29.61
CA THR A 9 4.31 -1.76 -30.09
C THR A 9 5.23 -0.73 -29.45
N HIS A 10 4.66 0.35 -28.88
CA HIS A 10 5.42 1.35 -28.13
C HIS A 10 5.73 0.90 -26.69
N VAL A 11 4.96 -0.05 -26.15
CA VAL A 11 5.24 -0.70 -24.85
C VAL A 11 6.26 -1.82 -25.04
N CYS A 12 6.01 -2.70 -26.01
CA CYS A 12 6.93 -3.75 -26.41
C CYS A 12 6.77 -4.03 -27.90
N SER A 13 7.86 -3.93 -28.66
CA SER A 13 7.88 -4.08 -30.12
C SER A 13 7.35 -5.44 -30.61
N LEU A 14 7.37 -6.46 -29.75
CA LEU A 14 6.87 -7.79 -30.06
C LEU A 14 5.34 -7.90 -29.92
N VAL A 15 4.65 -6.95 -29.30
CA VAL A 15 3.19 -6.97 -29.12
C VAL A 15 2.49 -6.30 -30.31
N THR A 16 2.47 -6.99 -31.44
CA THR A 16 1.87 -6.50 -32.70
C THR A 16 0.35 -6.73 -32.72
N ASN A 17 -0.38 -5.91 -33.48
CA ASN A 17 -1.84 -6.07 -33.64
C ASN A 17 -2.21 -7.44 -34.23
N GLU A 18 -1.38 -8.03 -35.08
CA GLU A 18 -1.58 -9.40 -35.59
C GLU A 18 -1.56 -10.44 -34.45
N ARG A 19 -0.61 -10.31 -33.50
CA ARG A 19 -0.57 -11.19 -32.33
C ARG A 19 -1.76 -10.95 -31.41
N LEU A 20 -2.18 -9.70 -31.22
CA LEU A 20 -3.36 -9.37 -30.43
C LEU A 20 -4.64 -9.95 -31.05
N ASN A 21 -4.79 -9.89 -32.38
CA ASN A 21 -5.89 -10.54 -33.10
C ASN A 21 -5.90 -12.05 -32.83
N LYS A 22 -4.73 -12.70 -32.97
CA LYS A 22 -4.59 -14.14 -32.72
C LYS A 22 -4.92 -14.48 -31.25
N ALA A 23 -4.38 -13.71 -30.30
CA ALA A 23 -4.61 -13.89 -28.88
C ALA A 23 -6.09 -13.76 -28.50
N LEU A 24 -6.77 -12.71 -28.98
CA LEU A 24 -8.21 -12.54 -28.77
C LEU A 24 -9.02 -13.67 -29.41
N THR A 25 -8.61 -14.08 -30.61
CA THR A 25 -9.28 -15.18 -31.33
C THR A 25 -9.16 -16.50 -30.57
N ASP A 26 -7.97 -16.81 -30.07
CA ASP A 26 -7.71 -17.99 -29.25
C ASP A 26 -8.41 -17.91 -27.89
N TRP A 27 -8.52 -16.72 -27.31
CA TRP A 27 -9.16 -16.48 -26.02
C TRP A 27 -10.69 -16.66 -26.09
N PHE A 28 -11.34 -16.02 -27.06
CA PHE A 28 -12.79 -16.08 -27.23
C PHE A 28 -13.30 -17.28 -28.03
N LYS A 29 -12.38 -18.04 -28.67
CA LYS A 29 -12.72 -19.15 -29.59
C LYS A 29 -13.61 -18.70 -30.76
N GLU A 30 -13.43 -17.45 -31.19
CA GLU A 30 -14.14 -16.78 -32.27
C GLU A 30 -13.20 -15.75 -32.90
N GLU A 31 -13.32 -15.45 -34.20
CA GLU A 31 -12.47 -14.45 -34.86
C GLU A 31 -12.71 -13.04 -34.30
N TYR A 32 -11.65 -12.43 -33.78
CA TYR A 32 -11.65 -11.08 -33.21
C TYR A 32 -10.53 -10.24 -33.80
N THR A 33 -10.86 -8.99 -34.19
CA THR A 33 -9.87 -7.98 -34.60
C THR A 33 -9.66 -7.01 -33.45
N PHE A 34 -8.41 -6.86 -33.02
CA PHE A 34 -7.95 -5.87 -32.04
C PHE A 34 -8.31 -4.46 -32.50
N THR A 35 -8.75 -3.65 -31.55
CA THR A 35 -9.18 -2.26 -31.79
C THR A 35 -8.40 -1.28 -30.96
N ARG A 36 -8.32 -1.52 -29.65
CA ARG A 36 -7.64 -0.66 -28.68
C ARG A 36 -7.25 -1.43 -27.44
N TRP A 37 -6.32 -0.88 -26.67
CA TRP A 37 -6.02 -1.35 -25.32
C TRP A 37 -6.33 -0.27 -24.28
N GLU A 38 -6.42 -0.67 -23.02
CA GLU A 38 -6.67 0.22 -21.88
C GLU A 38 -5.75 -0.22 -20.74
N TYR A 39 -5.06 0.75 -20.14
CA TYR A 39 -4.27 0.52 -18.95
C TYR A 39 -5.18 0.33 -17.73
N VAL A 40 -4.92 -0.70 -16.92
CA VAL A 40 -5.70 -1.00 -15.71
C VAL A 40 -4.93 -0.62 -14.43
N GLY A 41 -3.61 -0.77 -14.44
CA GLY A 41 -2.76 -0.49 -13.29
C GLY A 41 -1.50 -1.34 -13.27
N ASP A 42 -0.55 -0.98 -12.40
CA ASP A 42 0.66 -1.75 -12.18
C ASP A 42 0.42 -2.92 -11.21
N THR A 43 1.34 -3.88 -11.22
CA THR A 43 1.59 -4.74 -10.06
C THR A 43 2.46 -3.94 -9.10
N GLY A 44 2.09 -3.78 -7.82
CA GLY A 44 2.63 -2.74 -6.91
C GLY A 44 4.16 -2.64 -6.81
N LYS A 45 4.65 -1.49 -6.29
CA LYS A 45 6.08 -1.21 -6.05
C LYS A 45 6.74 -2.34 -5.23
N GLY A 46 7.89 -2.84 -5.70
CA GLY A 46 8.67 -3.87 -5.01
C GLY A 46 8.39 -5.31 -5.44
N ASP A 47 7.54 -5.53 -6.45
CA ASP A 47 7.34 -6.81 -7.12
C ASP A 47 7.96 -6.76 -8.53
N ALA A 48 8.42 -7.91 -9.06
CA ALA A 48 9.00 -8.04 -10.41
C ALA A 48 10.32 -7.27 -10.72
N TYR A 49 11.33 -7.31 -9.83
CA TYR A 49 12.64 -6.67 -10.03
C TYR A 49 13.32 -6.95 -11.39
N HIS A 50 13.01 -8.06 -12.06
CA HIS A 50 13.60 -8.44 -13.34
C HIS A 50 12.77 -8.08 -14.57
N SER A 51 11.63 -7.41 -14.42
CA SER A 51 10.69 -7.14 -15.52
C SER A 51 9.93 -5.83 -15.34
N GLU A 52 9.29 -5.37 -16.41
CA GLU A 52 8.16 -4.46 -16.33
C GLU A 52 6.88 -5.28 -16.37
N VAL A 53 5.91 -4.94 -15.53
CA VAL A 53 4.65 -5.68 -15.42
C VAL A 53 3.47 -4.72 -15.31
N ILE A 54 2.60 -4.77 -16.31
CA ILE A 54 1.40 -3.94 -16.37
C ILE A 54 0.14 -4.80 -16.51
N ARG A 55 -0.97 -4.33 -15.96
CA ARG A 55 -2.30 -4.89 -16.23
C ARG A 55 -2.99 -4.08 -17.31
N ILE A 56 -3.52 -4.76 -18.32
CA ILE A 56 -4.18 -4.11 -19.45
C ILE A 56 -5.45 -4.86 -19.84
N LYS A 57 -6.40 -4.14 -20.44
CA LYS A 57 -7.49 -4.74 -21.22
C LYS A 57 -7.15 -4.63 -22.71
N ILE A 58 -7.31 -5.71 -23.43
CA ILE A 58 -7.16 -5.78 -24.88
C ILE A 58 -8.56 -5.93 -25.48
N TYR A 59 -9.03 -4.91 -26.19
CA TYR A 59 -10.36 -4.90 -26.80
C TYR A 59 -10.29 -5.38 -28.25
N GLY A 60 -11.32 -6.10 -28.67
CA GLY A 60 -11.53 -6.45 -30.07
C GLY A 60 -12.99 -6.52 -30.45
N VAL A 61 -13.23 -6.54 -31.76
CA VAL A 61 -14.55 -6.67 -32.36
C VAL A 61 -14.59 -7.93 -33.23
N ASN A 62 -15.66 -8.72 -33.10
CA ASN A 62 -15.88 -9.89 -33.94
C ASN A 62 -16.59 -9.52 -35.27
N ASN A 63 -16.76 -10.51 -36.15
CA ASN A 63 -17.43 -10.34 -37.45
C ASN A 63 -18.89 -9.85 -37.37
N SER A 64 -19.54 -9.96 -36.20
CA SER A 64 -20.90 -9.45 -35.96
C SER A 64 -20.95 -8.00 -35.46
N GLY A 65 -19.79 -7.35 -35.27
CA GLY A 65 -19.68 -6.02 -34.69
C GLY A 65 -19.76 -5.98 -33.16
N LYS A 66 -19.71 -7.15 -32.48
CA LYS A 66 -19.73 -7.23 -31.02
C LYS A 66 -18.34 -6.97 -30.45
N GLU A 67 -18.20 -5.89 -29.69
CA GLU A 67 -17.00 -5.60 -28.91
C GLU A 67 -16.91 -6.49 -27.67
N ASN A 68 -15.70 -6.94 -27.35
CA ASN A 68 -15.38 -7.65 -26.12
C ASN A 68 -13.91 -7.39 -25.74
N TYR A 69 -13.50 -7.75 -24.52
CA TYR A 69 -12.13 -7.56 -24.08
C TYR A 69 -11.58 -8.71 -23.22
N ALA A 70 -10.27 -8.93 -23.30
CA ALA A 70 -9.53 -9.79 -22.40
C ALA A 70 -8.68 -8.91 -21.47
N GLN A 71 -8.79 -9.10 -20.16
CA GLN A 71 -7.89 -8.45 -19.20
C GLN A 71 -6.73 -9.41 -18.89
N VAL A 72 -5.52 -8.88 -19.00
CA VAL A 72 -4.28 -9.67 -18.97
C VAL A 72 -3.20 -8.96 -18.16
N VAL A 73 -2.22 -9.74 -17.70
CA VAL A 73 -0.96 -9.25 -17.16
C VAL A 73 0.09 -9.35 -18.25
N LEU A 74 0.69 -8.22 -18.61
CA LEU A 74 1.76 -8.13 -19.60
C LEU A 74 3.09 -7.96 -18.86
N LYS A 75 3.92 -9.00 -18.86
CA LYS A 75 5.28 -9.02 -18.33
C LYS A 75 6.27 -8.90 -19.49
N TYR A 76 7.07 -7.83 -19.55
CA TYR A 76 7.99 -7.57 -20.64
C TYR A 76 9.36 -7.09 -20.15
N MET A 77 10.38 -7.31 -20.98
CA MET A 77 11.75 -6.95 -20.63
C MET A 77 11.89 -5.44 -20.36
N PRO A 78 12.66 -5.02 -19.33
CA PRO A 78 12.93 -3.62 -19.06
C PRO A 78 13.59 -2.92 -20.25
N GLU A 79 13.36 -1.61 -20.42
CA GLU A 79 14.01 -0.82 -21.47
C GLU A 79 15.52 -0.69 -21.22
N SER A 80 15.93 -0.52 -19.96
CA SER A 80 17.33 -0.36 -19.56
C SER A 80 18.21 -1.53 -20.00
N ILE A 81 19.19 -1.22 -20.85
CA ILE A 81 20.22 -2.18 -21.30
C ILE A 81 21.04 -2.66 -20.11
N SER A 82 21.48 -1.74 -19.24
CA SER A 82 22.25 -2.10 -18.04
C SER A 82 21.49 -3.06 -17.13
N ARG A 83 20.19 -2.86 -16.90
CA ARG A 83 19.36 -3.79 -16.10
C ARG A 83 19.25 -5.16 -16.77
N LYS A 84 18.99 -5.21 -18.08
CA LYS A 84 18.92 -6.45 -18.85
C LYS A 84 20.22 -7.27 -18.77
N LEU A 85 21.38 -6.62 -18.90
CA LEU A 85 22.69 -7.26 -18.84
C LEU A 85 23.08 -7.67 -17.41
N THR A 86 22.82 -6.82 -16.43
CA THR A 86 23.15 -7.05 -15.01
C THR A 86 22.39 -8.25 -14.45
N PHE A 87 21.10 -8.34 -14.77
CA PHE A 87 20.23 -9.42 -14.29
C PHE A 87 19.98 -10.50 -15.33
N ARG A 88 20.74 -10.57 -16.43
CA ARG A 88 20.62 -11.65 -17.42
C ARG A 88 19.16 -11.91 -17.82
N ALA A 89 18.39 -10.86 -18.08
CA ALA A 89 16.93 -10.94 -18.25
C ALA A 89 16.52 -12.01 -19.30
N TYR A 90 17.30 -12.15 -20.37
CA TYR A 90 17.07 -13.16 -21.40
C TYR A 90 17.09 -14.60 -20.86
N ASP A 91 17.97 -14.95 -19.93
CA ASP A 91 18.03 -16.30 -19.37
C ASP A 91 16.71 -16.63 -18.64
N PHE A 92 16.20 -15.68 -17.86
CA PHE A 92 14.95 -15.81 -17.09
C PHE A 92 13.72 -15.91 -18.00
N TYR A 93 13.60 -15.01 -18.99
CA TYR A 93 12.49 -15.05 -19.96
C TYR A 93 12.52 -16.32 -20.81
N LYS A 94 13.69 -16.70 -21.33
CA LYS A 94 13.83 -17.93 -22.10
C LYS A 94 13.38 -19.16 -21.32
N ASN A 95 13.72 -19.22 -20.03
CA ASN A 95 13.33 -20.33 -19.16
C ASN A 95 11.82 -20.33 -18.87
N GLU A 96 11.24 -19.17 -18.54
CA GLU A 96 9.79 -19.03 -18.27
C GLU A 96 8.94 -19.30 -19.53
N ILE A 97 9.38 -18.83 -20.70
CA ILE A 97 8.74 -19.13 -21.99
C ILE A 97 8.82 -20.63 -22.28
N GLY A 98 9.99 -21.25 -22.07
CA GLY A 98 10.16 -22.70 -22.21
C GLY A 98 9.20 -23.48 -21.30
N PHE A 99 8.96 -22.99 -20.09
CA PHE A 99 7.95 -23.55 -19.19
C PHE A 99 6.54 -23.46 -19.79
N TYR A 100 6.07 -22.26 -20.13
CA TYR A 100 4.69 -22.06 -20.57
C TYR A 100 4.38 -22.60 -21.98
N GLU A 101 5.34 -22.60 -22.91
CA GLU A 101 5.12 -23.03 -24.30
C GLU A 101 5.40 -24.52 -24.52
N VAL A 102 6.27 -25.14 -23.71
CA VAL A 102 6.70 -26.53 -23.91
C VAL A 102 6.35 -27.42 -22.73
N VAL A 103 6.80 -27.06 -21.51
CA VAL A 103 6.71 -27.94 -20.35
C VAL A 103 5.27 -28.09 -19.85
N LEU A 104 4.63 -26.98 -19.49
CA LEU A 104 3.30 -26.96 -18.91
C LEU A 104 2.25 -27.59 -19.86
N PRO A 105 2.20 -27.25 -21.17
CA PRO A 105 1.23 -27.86 -22.07
C PRO A 105 1.35 -29.39 -22.17
N GLU A 106 2.57 -29.93 -22.20
CA GLU A 106 2.77 -31.38 -22.29
C GLU A 106 2.45 -32.09 -20.97
N LEU A 107 2.76 -31.48 -19.81
CA LEU A 107 2.35 -32.00 -18.51
C LEU A 107 0.81 -32.04 -18.39
N LEU A 108 0.12 -30.98 -18.83
CA LEU A 108 -1.34 -30.92 -18.84
C LEU A 108 -1.95 -31.89 -19.85
N ARG A 109 -1.32 -32.07 -21.02
CA ARG A 109 -1.71 -33.11 -21.98
C ARG A 109 -1.60 -34.48 -21.34
N PHE A 110 -0.47 -34.80 -20.69
CA PHE A 110 -0.29 -36.07 -19.98
C PHE A 110 -1.39 -36.26 -18.92
N GLN A 111 -1.62 -35.27 -18.05
CA GLN A 111 -2.69 -35.29 -17.05
C GLN A 111 -4.07 -35.54 -17.66
N SER A 112 -4.40 -34.91 -18.79
CA SER A 112 -5.69 -35.07 -19.47
C SER A 112 -5.98 -36.49 -19.98
N THR A 113 -4.93 -37.33 -20.11
CA THR A 113 -5.09 -38.75 -20.46
C THR A 113 -5.44 -39.64 -19.26
N LYS A 114 -5.46 -39.08 -18.04
CA LYS A 114 -5.66 -39.80 -16.78
C LYS A 114 -6.98 -39.39 -16.14
N ASN A 115 -7.46 -40.22 -15.22
CA ASN A 115 -8.68 -39.96 -14.46
C ASN A 115 -8.34 -39.50 -13.04
N VAL A 116 -7.89 -38.25 -12.94
CA VAL A 116 -7.46 -37.60 -11.69
C VAL A 116 -8.66 -36.89 -11.06
N LYS A 117 -8.84 -37.02 -9.73
CA LYS A 117 -9.97 -36.39 -9.04
C LYS A 117 -9.81 -34.88 -8.93
N GLU A 118 -8.62 -34.45 -8.55
CA GLU A 118 -8.24 -33.05 -8.40
C GLU A 118 -7.04 -32.75 -9.29
N PRO A 119 -7.24 -32.49 -10.60
CA PRO A 119 -6.15 -32.18 -11.52
C PRO A 119 -5.40 -30.91 -11.09
N PHE A 120 -4.12 -30.82 -11.40
CA PHE A 120 -3.37 -29.57 -11.30
C PHE A 120 -3.86 -28.57 -12.36
N ASP A 121 -4.45 -27.47 -11.90
CA ASP A 121 -4.90 -26.32 -12.69
C ASP A 121 -4.48 -24.97 -12.04
N ASN A 122 -3.57 -25.04 -11.06
CA ASN A 122 -3.15 -23.94 -10.20
C ASN A 122 -2.04 -23.07 -10.84
N TYR A 123 -2.26 -22.59 -12.06
CA TYR A 123 -1.33 -21.75 -12.81
C TYR A 123 -2.06 -20.56 -13.48
N ALA A 124 -1.31 -19.52 -13.85
CA ALA A 124 -1.81 -18.46 -14.71
C ALA A 124 -1.76 -18.90 -16.19
N LYS A 125 -2.88 -18.88 -16.89
CA LYS A 125 -2.93 -19.27 -18.31
C LYS A 125 -2.11 -18.32 -19.18
N LEU A 126 -1.26 -18.92 -20.02
CA LEU A 126 -0.58 -18.20 -21.09
C LEU A 126 -1.59 -17.75 -22.15
N VAL A 127 -1.58 -16.47 -22.47
CA VAL A 127 -2.29 -15.89 -23.62
C VAL A 127 -1.38 -15.95 -24.85
N PHE A 128 -0.17 -15.40 -24.73
CA PHE A 128 0.91 -15.56 -25.70
C PHE A 128 2.26 -15.25 -25.05
N ALA A 129 3.34 -15.76 -25.63
CA ALA A 129 4.69 -15.32 -25.34
C ALA A 129 5.43 -15.05 -26.66
N GLN A 130 6.47 -14.22 -26.60
CA GLN A 130 7.37 -14.02 -27.73
C GLN A 130 8.77 -13.70 -27.21
N SER A 131 9.77 -14.33 -27.83
CA SER A 131 11.18 -14.02 -27.60
C SER A 131 11.86 -13.64 -28.91
N ASP A 132 12.68 -12.59 -28.86
CA ASP A 132 13.66 -12.21 -29.88
C ASP A 132 15.08 -12.10 -29.27
N GLY A 133 15.20 -12.29 -27.95
CA GLY A 133 16.43 -12.21 -27.18
C GLY A 133 16.70 -10.83 -26.56
N SER A 134 15.90 -9.81 -26.85
CA SER A 134 16.12 -8.42 -26.42
C SER A 134 14.88 -7.68 -25.93
N ASN A 135 13.69 -8.11 -26.35
CA ASN A 135 12.40 -7.47 -26.09
C ASN A 135 11.33 -8.48 -25.64
N ASP A 136 11.76 -9.60 -25.04
CA ASP A 136 10.89 -10.72 -24.74
C ASP A 136 9.68 -10.31 -23.87
N VAL A 137 8.56 -10.98 -24.11
CA VAL A 137 7.27 -10.67 -23.49
C VAL A 137 6.47 -11.94 -23.20
N ILE A 138 5.79 -11.95 -22.07
CA ILE A 138 4.88 -12.98 -21.61
C ILE A 138 3.56 -12.31 -21.24
N CYS A 139 2.47 -12.74 -21.86
CA CYS A 139 1.13 -12.25 -21.60
C CYS A 139 0.31 -13.37 -20.94
N LEU A 140 -0.13 -13.12 -19.70
CA LEU A 140 -0.83 -14.10 -18.85
C LEU A 140 -2.26 -13.62 -18.55
N GLU A 141 -3.16 -14.53 -18.23
CA GLU A 141 -4.47 -14.17 -17.69
C GLU A 141 -4.34 -13.34 -16.40
N ASP A 142 -5.20 -12.34 -16.22
CA ASP A 142 -5.31 -11.65 -14.94
C ASP A 142 -6.14 -12.47 -13.94
N ALA A 143 -5.45 -13.21 -13.07
CA ALA A 143 -6.09 -14.05 -12.05
C ALA A 143 -6.93 -13.25 -11.03
N ASN A 144 -6.73 -11.92 -10.91
CA ASN A 144 -7.54 -11.07 -10.04
C ASN A 144 -9.03 -11.11 -10.41
N LEU A 145 -9.35 -11.27 -11.69
CA LEU A 145 -10.73 -11.40 -12.16
C LEU A 145 -11.46 -12.62 -11.60
N HIS A 146 -10.71 -13.60 -11.09
CA HIS A 146 -11.24 -14.84 -10.51
C HIS A 146 -11.15 -14.87 -8.98
N GLY A 147 -10.87 -13.72 -8.37
CA GLY A 147 -10.80 -13.55 -6.92
C GLY A 147 -9.49 -14.05 -6.29
N PHE A 148 -8.47 -14.32 -7.10
CA PHE A 148 -7.13 -14.60 -6.61
C PHE A 148 -6.40 -13.28 -6.32
N ARG A 149 -5.58 -13.23 -5.28
CA ARG A 149 -4.76 -12.06 -4.92
C ARG A 149 -3.49 -12.50 -4.21
N GLY A 150 -2.42 -11.71 -4.29
CA GLY A 150 -1.17 -11.97 -3.58
C GLY A 150 -1.35 -11.92 -2.06
N ALA A 151 -0.55 -12.72 -1.35
CA ALA A 151 -0.41 -12.59 0.10
C ALA A 151 0.63 -11.52 0.46
N VAL A 152 0.52 -10.92 1.65
CA VAL A 152 1.49 -9.92 2.12
C VAL A 152 2.77 -10.63 2.53
N ARG A 153 3.86 -10.43 1.78
CA ARG A 153 5.11 -11.18 2.01
C ARG A 153 5.70 -11.01 3.42
N GLN A 154 5.62 -9.81 4.00
CA GLN A 154 6.12 -9.51 5.34
C GLN A 154 5.42 -10.33 6.43
N GLU A 155 4.19 -10.79 6.18
CA GLU A 155 3.36 -11.52 7.15
C GLU A 155 3.55 -13.04 7.06
N GLY A 156 4.24 -13.53 6.03
CA GLY A 156 4.29 -14.96 5.72
C GLY A 156 2.91 -15.53 5.39
N ILE A 157 2.76 -16.85 5.51
CA ILE A 157 1.50 -17.56 5.30
C ILE A 157 1.19 -18.48 6.49
N ASP A 158 -0.08 -18.49 6.92
CA ASP A 158 -0.54 -19.33 8.02
C ASP A 158 -0.69 -20.82 7.62
N LEU A 159 -1.08 -21.65 8.58
CA LEU A 159 -1.24 -23.10 8.38
C LEU A 159 -2.23 -23.46 7.27
N ASP A 160 -3.35 -22.75 7.11
CA ASP A 160 -4.35 -23.07 6.07
C ASP A 160 -3.76 -22.83 4.69
N HIS A 161 -3.04 -21.71 4.52
CA HIS A 161 -2.32 -21.39 3.29
C HIS A 161 -1.19 -22.39 3.01
N CYS A 162 -0.39 -22.76 4.03
CA CYS A 162 0.62 -23.80 3.89
C CYS A 162 0.02 -25.11 3.40
N LYS A 163 -1.12 -25.53 3.97
CA LYS A 163 -1.80 -26.77 3.57
C LYS A 163 -2.23 -26.75 2.11
N ILE A 164 -2.71 -25.60 1.61
CA ILE A 164 -3.09 -25.44 0.20
C ILE A 164 -1.84 -25.51 -0.69
N ILE A 165 -0.80 -24.75 -0.38
CA ILE A 165 0.44 -24.73 -1.18
C ILE A 165 1.12 -26.10 -1.20
N MET A 166 1.21 -26.80 -0.07
CA MET A 166 1.75 -28.17 -0.01
C MET A 166 0.97 -29.11 -0.94
N LYS A 167 -0.36 -29.01 -0.98
CA LYS A 167 -1.17 -29.80 -1.91
C LYS A 167 -0.95 -29.40 -3.37
N VAL A 168 -0.91 -28.10 -3.68
CA VAL A 168 -0.68 -27.59 -5.03
C VAL A 168 0.67 -28.07 -5.58
N PHE A 169 1.74 -27.93 -4.81
CA PHE A 169 3.06 -28.42 -5.19
C PHE A 169 3.12 -29.94 -5.29
N ALA A 170 2.46 -30.67 -4.39
CA ALA A 170 2.37 -32.13 -4.48
C ALA A 170 1.71 -32.57 -5.80
N ARG A 171 0.60 -31.93 -6.19
CA ARG A 171 -0.06 -32.20 -7.48
C ARG A 171 0.85 -31.84 -8.65
N PHE A 172 1.50 -30.68 -8.62
CA PHE A 172 2.43 -30.26 -9.67
C PHE A 172 3.61 -31.24 -9.83
N HIS A 173 4.32 -31.57 -8.74
CA HIS A 173 5.47 -32.46 -8.76
C HIS A 173 5.08 -33.90 -9.16
N SER A 174 3.89 -34.37 -8.80
CA SER A 174 3.42 -35.72 -9.15
C SER A 174 3.37 -35.94 -10.66
N LEU A 175 3.08 -34.90 -11.45
CA LEU A 175 3.04 -34.96 -12.91
C LEU A 175 4.41 -35.36 -13.47
N SER A 176 5.47 -34.79 -12.92
CA SER A 176 6.85 -35.12 -13.32
C SER A 176 7.20 -36.56 -12.99
N PHE A 177 6.90 -37.02 -11.76
CA PHE A 177 7.19 -38.40 -11.36
C PHE A 177 6.46 -39.41 -12.25
N ALA A 178 5.15 -39.25 -12.43
CA ALA A 178 4.35 -40.17 -13.24
C ALA A 178 4.73 -40.10 -14.72
N MET A 179 5.00 -38.92 -15.28
CA MET A 179 5.40 -38.79 -16.67
C MET A 179 6.80 -39.36 -16.92
N LYS A 180 7.73 -39.22 -15.98
CA LYS A 180 9.06 -39.82 -16.07
C LYS A 180 9.03 -41.34 -16.03
N ASP A 181 8.11 -41.93 -15.25
CA ASP A 181 7.89 -43.38 -15.19
C ASP A 181 7.24 -43.92 -16.47
N GLN A 182 6.25 -43.20 -17.00
CA GLN A 182 5.38 -43.70 -18.09
C GLN A 182 5.80 -43.24 -19.49
N GLU A 183 6.33 -42.03 -19.61
CA GLU A 183 6.73 -41.36 -20.86
C GLU A 183 8.15 -40.74 -20.76
N PRO A 184 9.20 -41.51 -20.39
CA PRO A 184 10.54 -40.98 -20.05
C PRO A 184 11.19 -40.16 -21.17
N GLU A 185 11.04 -40.58 -22.43
CA GLU A 185 11.61 -39.85 -23.57
C GLU A 185 11.00 -38.46 -23.76
N LYS A 186 9.71 -38.30 -23.45
CA LYS A 186 9.05 -37.00 -23.51
C LYS A 186 9.38 -36.15 -22.30
N PHE A 187 9.43 -36.74 -21.11
CA PHE A 187 9.89 -36.05 -19.91
C PHE A 187 11.30 -35.47 -20.12
N GLU A 188 12.19 -36.25 -20.74
CA GLU A 188 13.54 -35.81 -21.10
C GLU A 188 13.53 -34.61 -22.06
N LYS A 189 12.58 -34.53 -23.00
CA LYS A 189 12.40 -33.33 -23.84
C LYS A 189 11.96 -32.12 -23.03
N LEU A 190 11.06 -32.29 -22.06
CA LEU A 190 10.62 -31.20 -21.18
C LEU A 190 11.78 -30.68 -20.33
N ARG A 191 12.58 -31.60 -19.79
CA ARG A 191 13.80 -31.25 -19.05
C ARG A 191 14.76 -30.40 -19.87
N ASN A 192 14.92 -30.72 -21.15
CA ASN A 192 15.82 -29.98 -22.05
C ASN A 192 15.23 -28.65 -22.55
N ALA A 193 13.95 -28.36 -22.28
CA ALA A 193 13.31 -27.09 -22.61
C ALA A 193 13.53 -25.99 -21.55
N ILE A 194 13.98 -26.38 -20.35
CA ILE A 194 14.29 -25.50 -19.23
C ILE A 194 15.72 -25.73 -18.75
N PHE A 195 16.28 -24.80 -17.97
CA PHE A 195 17.64 -24.91 -17.46
C PHE A 195 17.85 -24.14 -16.14
N GLU A 196 18.91 -24.48 -15.43
CA GLU A 196 19.30 -23.80 -14.19
C GLU A 196 19.76 -22.36 -14.49
N THR A 197 19.01 -21.37 -13.99
CA THR A 197 19.29 -19.95 -14.22
C THR A 197 20.04 -19.28 -13.08
N TYR A 198 20.15 -19.91 -11.90
CA TYR A 198 20.65 -19.28 -10.67
C TYR A 198 21.92 -19.94 -10.10
N TYR A 199 21.87 -21.24 -9.80
CA TYR A 199 22.96 -21.99 -9.15
C TYR A 199 23.73 -22.86 -10.14
N ASP A 200 24.62 -22.22 -10.90
CA ASP A 200 25.51 -22.86 -11.87
C ASP A 200 26.96 -22.36 -11.68
N GLU A 201 27.95 -23.19 -12.00
CA GLU A 201 29.38 -22.84 -11.91
C GLU A 201 29.71 -21.58 -12.72
N ARG A 202 29.06 -21.42 -13.88
CA ARG A 202 29.24 -20.26 -14.79
C ARG A 202 28.78 -18.94 -14.17
N LEU A 203 27.99 -18.99 -13.10
CA LEU A 203 27.33 -17.84 -12.49
C LEU A 203 27.99 -17.41 -11.18
N TRP A 204 29.03 -18.13 -10.73
CA TRP A 204 29.70 -17.80 -9.47
C TRP A 204 30.30 -16.39 -9.46
N ASP A 205 30.97 -15.97 -10.54
CA ASP A 205 31.53 -14.61 -10.64
C ASP A 205 30.46 -13.52 -10.61
N TRP A 206 29.25 -13.83 -11.10
CA TRP A 206 28.09 -12.93 -11.03
C TRP A 206 27.54 -12.85 -9.60
N TYR A 207 27.60 -13.93 -8.83
CA TYR A 207 26.90 -14.06 -7.55
C TYR A 207 27.79 -13.89 -6.30
N THR A 208 29.11 -14.08 -6.42
CA THR A 208 30.06 -14.24 -5.29
C THR A 208 30.07 -13.07 -4.30
N GLU A 209 30.10 -11.83 -4.77
CA GLU A 209 30.10 -10.66 -3.88
C GLU A 209 28.76 -10.51 -3.16
N PHE A 210 27.66 -10.80 -3.85
CA PHE A 210 26.34 -10.76 -3.26
C PHE A 210 26.15 -11.89 -2.23
N TRP A 211 26.65 -13.10 -2.52
CA TRP A 211 26.69 -14.21 -1.56
C TRP A 211 27.43 -13.82 -0.27
N LYS A 212 28.58 -13.12 -0.37
CA LYS A 212 29.31 -12.62 0.79
C LYS A 212 28.48 -11.63 1.60
N ARG A 213 27.78 -10.71 0.94
CA ARG A 213 26.88 -9.74 1.60
C ARG A 213 25.78 -10.44 2.38
N ILE A 214 24.98 -11.29 1.73
CA ILE A 214 23.84 -11.97 2.37
C ILE A 214 24.29 -12.95 3.47
N SER A 215 25.47 -13.57 3.30
CA SER A 215 26.13 -14.36 4.35
C SER A 215 26.47 -13.51 5.58
N GLY A 216 27.01 -12.31 5.37
CA GLY A 216 27.30 -11.36 6.44
C GLY A 216 26.04 -10.93 7.19
N ILE A 217 24.96 -10.64 6.47
CA ILE A 217 23.66 -10.28 7.05
C ILE A 217 23.11 -11.42 7.92
N ALA A 218 23.15 -12.66 7.42
CA ALA A 218 22.68 -13.83 8.17
C ALA A 218 23.51 -14.09 9.45
N ILE A 219 24.84 -13.95 9.36
CA ILE A 219 25.73 -14.08 10.53
C ILE A 219 25.42 -13.00 11.57
N ASP A 220 25.30 -11.73 11.14
CA ASP A 220 24.97 -10.60 12.01
C ASP A 220 23.63 -10.79 12.73
N ALA A 221 22.60 -11.26 12.01
CA ALA A 221 21.28 -11.55 12.57
C ALA A 221 21.36 -12.60 13.69
N VAL A 222 22.03 -13.73 13.43
CA VAL A 222 22.18 -14.82 14.40
C VAL A 222 23.07 -14.41 15.57
N GLU A 223 24.10 -13.59 15.34
CA GLU A 223 25.00 -13.11 16.39
C GLU A 223 24.27 -12.19 17.38
N LYS A 224 23.36 -11.34 16.88
CA LYS A 224 22.54 -10.44 17.70
C LYS A 224 21.47 -11.17 18.50
N GLU A 225 20.75 -12.11 17.88
CA GLU A 225 19.63 -12.79 18.53
C GLU A 225 20.05 -14.00 19.38
N TYR A 226 21.12 -14.70 18.97
CA TYR A 226 21.61 -15.90 19.64
C TYR A 226 23.12 -15.81 19.93
N PRO A 227 23.59 -14.79 20.67
CA PRO A 227 25.02 -14.61 20.96
C PRO A 227 25.58 -15.79 21.75
N ASN A 228 26.80 -16.22 21.41
CA ASN A 228 27.50 -17.34 22.06
C ASN A 228 26.73 -18.68 22.02
N SER A 229 25.87 -18.88 21.02
CA SER A 229 25.12 -20.11 20.82
C SER A 229 25.77 -21.04 19.79
N ILE A 230 25.37 -22.31 19.81
CA ILE A 230 25.70 -23.27 18.74
C ILE A 230 25.21 -22.79 17.37
N TYR A 231 24.14 -22.00 17.31
CA TYR A 231 23.57 -21.50 16.06
C TYR A 231 24.50 -20.51 15.36
N LEU A 232 25.19 -19.65 16.14
CA LEU A 232 26.19 -18.73 15.62
C LEU A 232 27.39 -19.48 15.01
N GLU A 233 27.85 -20.54 15.67
CA GLU A 233 28.93 -21.39 15.12
C GLU A 233 28.47 -22.09 13.82
N LYS A 234 27.23 -22.59 13.80
CA LYS A 234 26.66 -23.29 12.65
C LYS A 234 26.45 -22.38 11.46
N VAL A 235 25.93 -21.17 11.64
CA VAL A 235 25.75 -20.22 10.54
C VAL A 235 27.10 -19.78 9.97
N LYS A 236 28.12 -19.53 10.82
CA LYS A 236 29.48 -19.19 10.37
C LYS A 236 30.13 -20.35 9.59
N GLN A 237 29.87 -21.61 9.94
CA GLN A 237 30.32 -22.78 9.16
C GLN A 237 29.54 -22.97 7.85
N PHE A 238 28.29 -22.52 7.80
CA PHE A 238 27.42 -22.65 6.64
C PHE A 238 27.66 -21.55 5.59
N ALA A 239 27.83 -20.31 6.06
CA ALA A 239 27.92 -19.08 5.29
C ALA A 239 29.31 -18.86 4.67
N VAL A 240 29.77 -19.86 3.90
CA VAL A 240 31.08 -19.88 3.23
C VAL A 240 30.90 -20.03 1.71
N PRO A 241 31.84 -19.57 0.87
CA PRO A 241 31.76 -19.70 -0.59
C PRO A 241 31.51 -21.12 -1.11
N GLU A 242 32.10 -22.13 -0.45
CA GLU A 242 31.96 -23.53 -0.83
C GLU A 242 30.51 -24.02 -0.75
N ARG A 243 29.66 -23.36 0.05
CA ARG A 243 28.23 -23.67 0.13
C ARG A 243 27.51 -23.45 -1.20
N TYR A 244 27.99 -22.53 -2.04
CA TYR A 244 27.43 -22.33 -3.37
C TYR A 244 27.61 -23.58 -4.26
N GLN A 245 28.72 -24.31 -4.11
CA GLN A 245 28.93 -25.57 -4.83
C GLN A 245 27.93 -26.65 -4.40
N ASP A 246 27.57 -26.68 -3.11
CA ASP A 246 26.53 -27.57 -2.61
C ASP A 246 25.16 -27.20 -3.22
N MET A 247 24.84 -25.90 -3.33
CA MET A 247 23.62 -25.42 -4.01
C MET A 247 23.58 -25.87 -5.48
N ILE A 248 24.69 -25.74 -6.23
CA ILE A 248 24.81 -26.26 -7.60
C ILE A 248 24.53 -27.76 -7.63
N ASN A 249 25.14 -28.53 -6.73
CA ASN A 249 24.95 -29.98 -6.68
C ASN A 249 23.49 -30.36 -6.40
N ALA A 250 22.81 -29.65 -5.49
CA ALA A 250 21.39 -29.88 -5.21
C ALA A 250 20.51 -29.57 -6.43
N ALA A 251 20.77 -28.44 -7.10
CA ALA A 251 19.99 -27.96 -8.23
C ALA A 251 20.20 -28.75 -9.52
N THR A 252 21.38 -29.38 -9.71
CA THR A 252 21.76 -29.99 -10.99
C THR A 252 22.02 -31.50 -10.93
N LYS A 253 22.28 -32.09 -9.75
CA LYS A 253 22.68 -33.51 -9.60
C LYS A 253 21.65 -34.36 -8.86
N THR A 254 20.38 -33.96 -8.91
CA THR A 254 19.25 -34.68 -8.29
C THR A 254 18.33 -35.34 -9.33
N PHE A 255 18.81 -35.57 -10.55
CA PHE A 255 17.99 -36.03 -11.66
C PHE A 255 17.20 -37.32 -11.37
N GLU A 256 17.78 -38.30 -10.66
CA GLU A 256 17.11 -39.59 -10.39
C GLU A 256 15.77 -39.42 -9.65
N THR A 257 15.72 -38.50 -8.69
CA THR A 257 14.55 -38.14 -7.88
C THR A 257 13.95 -36.78 -8.27
N GLY A 258 14.44 -36.20 -9.36
CA GLY A 258 14.12 -34.85 -9.78
C GLY A 258 12.78 -34.74 -10.50
N VAL A 259 12.13 -33.61 -10.26
CA VAL A 259 10.88 -33.17 -10.89
C VAL A 259 11.09 -31.81 -11.54
N ILE A 260 10.23 -31.44 -12.48
CA ILE A 260 10.09 -30.03 -12.88
C ILE A 260 9.59 -29.27 -11.65
N SER A 261 10.47 -28.49 -11.04
CA SER A 261 10.21 -27.71 -9.84
C SER A 261 9.92 -26.25 -10.23
N HIS A 262 9.21 -25.51 -9.38
CA HIS A 262 8.96 -24.09 -9.60
C HIS A 262 10.24 -23.28 -9.40
N GLY A 263 11.02 -23.61 -8.36
CA GLY A 263 12.31 -23.00 -8.06
C GLY A 263 12.22 -21.70 -7.27
N ASP A 264 11.26 -20.81 -7.57
CA ASP A 264 11.07 -19.52 -6.87
C ASP A 264 9.89 -19.50 -5.88
N CYS A 265 9.92 -20.38 -4.87
CA CYS A 265 8.74 -20.73 -4.07
C CYS A 265 8.54 -19.87 -2.81
N TRP A 266 8.52 -18.54 -2.97
CA TRP A 266 8.24 -17.59 -1.90
C TRP A 266 6.86 -16.92 -2.05
N THR A 267 6.37 -16.28 -0.98
CA THR A 267 4.98 -15.78 -0.84
C THR A 267 4.49 -14.92 -2.01
N ASN A 268 5.35 -14.11 -2.63
CA ASN A 268 5.00 -13.24 -3.75
C ASN A 268 4.52 -14.00 -4.99
N ASN A 269 4.97 -15.23 -5.17
CA ASN A 269 4.66 -16.05 -6.33
C ASN A 269 3.41 -16.92 -6.12
N PHE A 270 2.69 -16.72 -5.02
CA PHE A 270 1.44 -17.40 -4.70
C PHE A 270 0.27 -16.42 -4.67
N LEU A 271 -0.70 -16.64 -5.56
CA LEU A 271 -1.98 -15.93 -5.53
C LEU A 271 -3.02 -16.82 -4.85
N PHE A 272 -3.65 -16.34 -3.78
CA PHE A 272 -4.66 -17.09 -3.03
C PHE A 272 -6.07 -16.60 -3.33
N LYS A 273 -7.02 -17.54 -3.36
CA LYS A 273 -8.46 -17.26 -3.45
C LYS A 273 -9.12 -17.48 -2.10
N TYR A 274 -10.00 -16.56 -1.71
CA TYR A 274 -10.64 -16.58 -0.41
C TYR A 274 -12.16 -16.75 -0.54
N VAL A 275 -12.75 -17.59 0.32
CA VAL A 275 -14.20 -17.70 0.50
C VAL A 275 -14.47 -17.56 1.99
N ASN A 276 -15.31 -16.60 2.37
CA ASN A 276 -15.59 -16.25 3.77
C ASN A 276 -14.31 -16.04 4.60
N GLY A 277 -13.30 -15.37 4.02
CA GLY A 277 -12.04 -15.08 4.71
C GLY A 277 -11.04 -16.24 4.76
N HIS A 278 -11.41 -17.47 4.39
CA HIS A 278 -10.50 -18.61 4.38
C HIS A 278 -9.90 -18.85 3.00
N PRO A 279 -8.58 -19.13 2.88
CA PRO A 279 -8.01 -19.52 1.60
C PRO A 279 -8.64 -20.86 1.22
N VAL A 280 -9.08 -20.95 -0.03
CA VAL A 280 -9.70 -22.18 -0.56
C VAL A 280 -8.94 -22.72 -1.76
N ASP A 281 -8.10 -21.91 -2.38
CA ASP A 281 -7.34 -22.26 -3.57
C ASP A 281 -6.12 -21.34 -3.74
N ALA A 282 -5.16 -21.76 -4.56
CA ALA A 282 -3.98 -20.95 -4.90
C ALA A 282 -3.57 -21.09 -6.36
N LYS A 283 -2.88 -20.11 -6.92
CA LYS A 283 -2.21 -20.17 -8.22
C LYS A 283 -0.74 -19.83 -8.07
N LEU A 284 0.09 -20.57 -8.78
CA LEU A 284 1.52 -20.32 -8.91
C LEU A 284 1.76 -19.38 -10.10
N ILE A 285 2.67 -18.41 -9.93
CA ILE A 285 3.11 -17.47 -10.96
C ILE A 285 4.65 -17.35 -10.92
N ASP A 286 5.22 -16.79 -11.99
CA ASP A 286 6.68 -16.53 -12.10
C ASP A 286 7.56 -17.79 -12.07
N PHE A 287 7.50 -18.56 -13.17
CA PHE A 287 8.29 -19.79 -13.35
C PHE A 287 9.71 -19.52 -13.90
N GLN A 288 10.26 -18.32 -13.70
CA GLN A 288 11.51 -17.88 -14.30
C GLN A 288 12.76 -18.69 -13.89
N ILE A 289 12.73 -19.36 -12.73
CA ILE A 289 13.83 -20.20 -12.25
C ILE A 289 13.46 -21.69 -12.13
N THR A 290 12.45 -22.12 -12.90
CA THR A 290 12.09 -23.54 -13.00
C THR A 290 13.28 -24.38 -13.44
N ARG A 291 13.38 -25.60 -12.91
CA ARG A 291 14.49 -26.53 -13.12
C ARG A 291 14.03 -27.96 -12.92
N CYS A 292 14.88 -28.94 -13.25
CA CYS A 292 14.65 -30.33 -12.91
C CYS A 292 15.52 -30.74 -11.72
N ALA A 293 14.93 -30.76 -10.52
CA ALA A 293 15.64 -31.02 -9.27
C ALA A 293 14.74 -31.74 -8.24
N SER A 294 15.32 -32.20 -7.13
CA SER A 294 14.55 -32.81 -6.03
C SER A 294 13.42 -31.88 -5.59
N PRO A 295 12.19 -32.39 -5.39
CA PRO A 295 11.07 -31.56 -4.94
C PRO A 295 11.32 -30.91 -3.56
N VAL A 296 12.26 -31.45 -2.77
CA VAL A 296 12.65 -30.91 -1.47
C VAL A 296 13.20 -29.49 -1.57
N LEU A 297 13.75 -29.08 -2.72
CA LEU A 297 14.26 -27.71 -2.86
C LEU A 297 13.12 -26.69 -2.74
N ASP A 298 12.03 -26.91 -3.46
CA ASP A 298 10.81 -26.08 -3.36
C ASP A 298 10.19 -26.16 -1.96
N ILE A 299 10.03 -27.38 -1.41
CA ILE A 299 9.40 -27.58 -0.09
C ILE A 299 10.21 -26.93 1.04
N SER A 300 11.53 -27.11 1.05
CA SER A 300 12.38 -26.48 2.06
C SER A 300 12.41 -24.96 1.90
N PHE A 301 12.37 -24.44 0.68
CA PHE A 301 12.30 -23.00 0.45
C PHE A 301 10.98 -22.40 0.96
N ILE A 302 9.83 -23.01 0.63
CA ILE A 302 8.51 -22.60 1.16
C ILE A 302 8.54 -22.54 2.69
N ILE A 303 9.05 -23.58 3.32
CA ILE A 303 9.10 -23.66 4.78
C ILE A 303 10.00 -22.56 5.36
N CYS A 304 11.18 -22.32 4.78
CA CYS A 304 12.10 -21.31 5.31
C CYS A 304 11.63 -19.87 5.05
N ALA A 305 11.09 -19.58 3.87
CA ALA A 305 10.79 -18.21 3.44
C ALA A 305 9.36 -17.76 3.72
N CYS A 306 8.39 -18.67 3.73
CA CYS A 306 6.97 -18.31 3.82
C CYS A 306 6.38 -18.52 5.21
N THR A 307 7.06 -19.27 6.07
CA THR A 307 6.54 -19.59 7.41
C THR A 307 7.42 -19.00 8.47
N SER A 308 6.88 -18.91 9.68
CA SER A 308 7.68 -18.51 10.82
C SER A 308 8.29 -19.66 11.58
N GLN A 309 9.05 -19.32 12.61
CA GLN A 309 9.54 -20.28 13.57
C GLN A 309 8.42 -21.05 14.30
N ASP A 310 7.38 -20.40 14.84
CA ASP A 310 6.37 -21.07 15.66
C ASP A 310 5.54 -22.11 14.89
N LEU A 311 5.16 -21.82 13.64
CA LEU A 311 4.44 -22.77 12.78
C LEU A 311 5.35 -23.93 12.41
N ARG A 312 6.63 -23.67 12.13
CA ARG A 312 7.59 -24.76 11.88
C ARG A 312 7.72 -25.64 13.12
N ASP A 313 7.95 -25.06 14.28
CA ASP A 313 8.14 -25.80 15.52
C ASP A 313 6.90 -26.67 15.86
N LYS A 314 5.70 -26.22 15.48
CA LYS A 314 4.44 -26.93 15.77
C LYS A 314 3.97 -27.87 14.66
N TYR A 315 4.17 -27.54 13.39
CA TYR A 315 3.50 -28.17 12.25
C TYR A 315 4.45 -28.68 11.14
N TYR A 316 5.77 -28.59 11.30
CA TYR A 316 6.73 -29.03 10.27
C TYR A 316 6.47 -30.47 9.79
N ASP A 317 6.39 -31.42 10.71
CA ASP A 317 6.14 -32.83 10.37
C ASP A 317 4.75 -33.05 9.73
N GLU A 318 3.73 -32.30 10.18
CA GLU A 318 2.37 -32.35 9.62
C GLU A 318 2.37 -31.89 8.16
N LEU A 319 3.06 -30.78 7.85
CA LEU A 319 3.15 -30.24 6.50
C LEU A 319 3.92 -31.16 5.55
N LEU A 320 5.06 -31.72 6.00
CA LEU A 320 5.81 -32.70 5.23
C LEU A 320 4.98 -33.95 4.93
N LYS A 321 4.26 -34.44 5.94
CA LYS A 321 3.38 -35.60 5.78
C LYS A 321 2.23 -35.31 4.82
N LEU A 322 1.59 -34.15 4.94
CA LEU A 322 0.52 -33.72 4.04
C LEU A 322 0.98 -33.63 2.59
N TYR A 323 2.15 -33.02 2.35
CA TYR A 323 2.75 -32.95 1.01
C TYR A 323 2.96 -34.36 0.44
N HIS A 324 3.62 -35.24 1.19
CA HIS A 324 3.93 -36.59 0.71
C HIS A 324 2.69 -37.45 0.49
N ASP A 325 1.70 -37.39 1.39
CA ASP A 325 0.46 -38.15 1.23
C ASP A 325 -0.30 -37.69 -0.02
N THR A 326 -0.41 -36.37 -0.22
CA THR A 326 -1.06 -35.81 -1.42
C THR A 326 -0.30 -36.18 -2.69
N LEU A 327 1.04 -36.11 -2.67
CA LEU A 327 1.90 -36.49 -3.78
C LEU A 327 1.70 -37.96 -4.13
N SER A 328 1.75 -38.84 -3.12
CA SER A 328 1.61 -40.28 -3.28
C SER A 328 0.26 -40.67 -3.85
N ASP A 329 -0.82 -40.06 -3.34
CA ASP A 329 -2.17 -40.29 -3.82
C ASP A 329 -2.32 -39.83 -5.27
N HIS A 330 -1.79 -38.66 -5.61
CA HIS A 330 -1.90 -38.13 -6.96
C HIS A 330 -1.04 -38.92 -7.98
N ILE A 331 0.16 -39.38 -7.62
CA ILE A 331 0.97 -40.31 -8.44
C ILE A 331 0.17 -41.59 -8.73
N ARG A 332 -0.54 -42.11 -7.73
CA ARG A 332 -1.39 -43.30 -7.89
C ARG A 332 -2.57 -43.05 -8.82
N GLU A 333 -3.22 -41.89 -8.73
CA GLU A 333 -4.30 -41.48 -9.64
C GLU A 333 -3.80 -41.29 -11.08
N LEU A 334 -2.55 -40.83 -11.26
CA LEU A 334 -1.88 -40.73 -12.56
C LEU A 334 -1.44 -42.09 -13.14
N GLY A 335 -1.56 -43.18 -12.35
CA GLY A 335 -1.32 -44.56 -12.79
C GLY A 335 0.07 -45.11 -12.52
N SER A 336 0.87 -44.48 -11.65
CA SER A 336 2.19 -44.95 -11.24
C SER A 336 2.22 -45.41 -9.77
N ASP A 337 3.31 -46.07 -9.38
CA ASP A 337 3.50 -46.63 -8.03
C ASP A 337 4.33 -45.68 -7.14
N PRO A 338 3.70 -44.94 -6.20
CA PRO A 338 4.39 -43.93 -5.42
C PRO A 338 5.48 -44.51 -4.50
N ASP A 339 5.32 -45.75 -4.01
CA ASP A 339 6.30 -46.38 -3.13
C ASP A 339 7.59 -46.75 -3.88
N LYS A 340 7.51 -46.93 -5.20
CA LYS A 340 8.69 -47.14 -6.06
C LYS A 340 9.32 -45.83 -6.51
N LEU A 341 8.50 -44.83 -6.81
CA LEU A 341 8.99 -43.57 -7.36
C LEU A 341 9.55 -42.65 -6.28
N TYR A 342 8.83 -42.52 -5.16
CA TYR A 342 9.19 -41.57 -4.11
C TYR A 342 8.57 -41.93 -2.75
N SER A 343 9.06 -43.03 -2.15
CA SER A 343 8.59 -43.51 -0.84
C SER A 343 8.79 -42.48 0.28
N TRP A 344 8.07 -42.64 1.40
CA TRP A 344 8.22 -41.76 2.56
C TRP A 344 9.65 -41.77 3.10
N GLU A 345 10.30 -42.94 3.13
CA GLU A 345 11.69 -43.08 3.58
C GLU A 345 12.66 -42.33 2.66
N LEU A 346 12.46 -42.40 1.35
CA LEU A 346 13.27 -41.66 0.38
C LEU A 346 13.05 -40.15 0.52
N PHE A 347 11.79 -39.71 0.61
CA PHE A 347 11.47 -38.31 0.83
C PHE A 347 12.12 -37.75 2.10
N MET A 348 12.00 -38.44 3.23
CA MET A 348 12.62 -38.00 4.49
C MET A 348 14.16 -38.04 4.44
N ALA A 349 14.74 -39.00 3.71
CA ALA A 349 16.18 -39.01 3.46
C ALA A 349 16.63 -37.79 2.63
N GLU A 350 15.84 -37.38 1.64
CA GLU A 350 16.09 -36.17 0.85
C GLU A 350 15.84 -34.89 1.65
N ILE A 351 14.80 -34.81 2.49
CA ILE A 351 14.57 -33.72 3.44
C ILE A 351 15.83 -33.50 4.28
N LYS A 352 16.37 -34.56 4.87
CA LYS A 352 17.62 -34.48 5.65
C LYS A 352 18.82 -34.05 4.82
N LYS A 353 18.89 -34.46 3.56
CA LYS A 353 20.04 -34.21 2.68
C LYS A 353 20.02 -32.81 2.07
N TYR A 354 18.85 -32.29 1.71
CA TYR A 354 18.71 -31.11 0.84
C TYR A 354 18.02 -29.91 1.48
N SER A 355 17.42 -30.01 2.68
CA SER A 355 16.72 -28.86 3.30
C SER A 355 17.63 -27.67 3.63
N TYR A 356 18.95 -27.85 3.61
CA TYR A 356 19.88 -26.72 3.70
C TYR A 356 19.72 -25.73 2.54
N PHE A 357 19.14 -26.15 1.41
CA PHE A 357 18.88 -25.31 0.26
C PHE A 357 17.88 -24.20 0.63
N GLY A 358 16.79 -24.54 1.32
CA GLY A 358 15.84 -23.55 1.83
C GLY A 358 16.50 -22.54 2.78
N LEU A 359 17.41 -22.99 3.64
CA LEU A 359 18.19 -22.09 4.51
C LEU A 359 19.10 -21.17 3.70
N ALA A 360 19.83 -21.67 2.70
CA ALA A 360 20.69 -20.85 1.86
C ALA A 360 19.89 -19.81 1.06
N PHE A 361 18.75 -20.19 0.48
CA PHE A 361 17.87 -19.26 -0.23
C PHE A 361 17.24 -18.24 0.72
N SER A 362 17.02 -18.60 1.99
CA SER A 362 16.54 -17.66 3.01
C SER A 362 17.52 -16.53 3.31
N PHE A 363 18.84 -16.71 3.08
CA PHE A 363 19.81 -15.61 3.25
C PHE A 363 19.54 -14.48 2.28
N GLU A 364 19.06 -14.80 1.08
CA GLU A 364 18.73 -13.83 0.04
C GLU A 364 17.29 -13.33 0.19
N SER A 365 16.33 -14.25 0.23
CA SER A 365 14.90 -13.90 0.23
C SER A 365 14.46 -13.18 1.50
N THR A 366 14.97 -13.53 2.69
CA THR A 366 14.53 -12.90 3.95
C THR A 366 14.80 -11.39 3.98
N PRO A 367 16.01 -10.89 3.62
CA PRO A 367 16.24 -9.46 3.43
C PRO A 367 15.18 -8.78 2.53
N PHE A 368 14.84 -9.36 1.37
CA PHE A 368 13.83 -8.79 0.47
C PHE A 368 12.39 -8.89 0.99
N ILE A 369 12.07 -9.95 1.73
CA ILE A 369 10.76 -10.14 2.36
C ILE A 369 10.50 -9.03 3.38
N VAL A 370 11.50 -8.71 4.22
CA VAL A 370 11.33 -7.73 5.31
C VAL A 370 11.63 -6.29 4.90
N LEU A 371 12.18 -6.06 3.70
CA LEU A 371 12.27 -4.72 3.12
C LEU A 371 10.87 -4.14 3.02
N ALA A 372 10.69 -2.96 3.61
CA ALA A 372 9.48 -2.20 3.43
C ALA A 372 9.38 -1.78 1.95
N PRO A 373 8.17 -1.67 1.36
CA PRO A 373 8.01 -1.28 -0.04
C PRO A 373 8.74 0.02 -0.41
N GLU A 374 8.84 0.95 0.53
CA GLU A 374 9.60 2.20 0.39
C GLU A 374 11.13 2.03 0.36
N ASP A 375 11.65 0.94 0.92
CA ASP A 375 13.06 0.56 0.87
C ASP A 375 13.35 -0.41 -0.32
N ALA A 376 12.37 -0.66 -1.19
CA ALA A 376 12.54 -1.51 -2.35
C ALA A 376 13.66 -0.97 -3.24
N VAL A 377 14.50 -1.87 -3.75
CA VAL A 377 15.63 -1.49 -4.61
C VAL A 377 15.10 -0.76 -5.85
N ASN A 378 15.52 0.49 -6.04
CA ASN A 378 15.25 1.21 -7.28
C ASN A 378 15.97 0.48 -8.44
N MET A 379 15.20 -0.02 -9.39
CA MET A 379 15.70 -0.76 -10.54
C MET A 379 15.94 0.12 -11.77
N GLU A 380 15.84 1.44 -11.64
CA GLU A 380 16.27 2.38 -12.67
C GLU A 380 17.79 2.37 -12.78
N MET A 381 18.29 1.76 -13.86
CA MET A 381 19.71 1.61 -14.14
C MET A 381 20.04 2.36 -15.42
N GLU A 382 20.84 3.42 -15.31
CA GLU A 382 21.34 4.17 -16.46
C GLU A 382 22.56 3.49 -17.10
N GLY A 383 22.73 3.70 -18.40
CA GLY A 383 23.87 3.19 -19.17
C GLY A 383 23.63 1.86 -19.89
N ASP A 384 24.67 1.39 -20.55
CA ASP A 384 24.69 0.23 -21.43
C ASP A 384 25.66 -0.89 -20.97
N GLU A 385 26.22 -0.75 -19.77
CA GLU A 385 27.18 -1.71 -19.21
C GLU A 385 26.55 -2.62 -18.15
N LYS A 386 27.11 -3.84 -18.01
CA LYS A 386 26.77 -4.79 -16.95
C LYS A 386 27.38 -4.33 -15.62
N LEU A 387 26.56 -4.20 -14.58
CA LEU A 387 27.02 -3.94 -13.21
C LEU A 387 27.14 -5.25 -12.41
N ASN A 388 27.80 -5.18 -11.25
CA ASN A 388 27.78 -6.26 -10.27
C ASN A 388 26.46 -6.20 -9.49
N ILE A 389 25.75 -7.33 -9.36
CA ILE A 389 24.46 -7.36 -8.64
C ILE A 389 24.59 -6.95 -7.18
N ASN A 390 25.75 -7.14 -6.56
CA ASN A 390 26.01 -6.68 -5.18
C ASN A 390 25.97 -5.15 -5.05
N ASP A 391 26.29 -4.43 -6.12
CA ASP A 391 26.30 -2.97 -6.14
C ASP A 391 24.91 -2.40 -6.42
N VAL A 392 24.00 -3.22 -6.96
CA VAL A 392 22.59 -2.88 -7.20
C VAL A 392 21.74 -3.31 -6.00
N TRP A 393 21.83 -4.58 -5.59
CA TRP A 393 21.16 -5.13 -4.42
C TRP A 393 21.89 -4.79 -3.12
N ARG A 394 21.84 -3.50 -2.75
CA ARG A 394 22.46 -2.95 -1.54
C ARG A 394 21.65 -3.23 -0.27
N VAL A 395 21.28 -4.48 -0.06
CA VAL A 395 20.63 -4.90 1.19
C VAL A 395 21.60 -4.76 2.37
N GLY A 396 21.08 -4.24 3.48
CA GLY A 396 21.82 -4.02 4.72
C GLY A 396 21.43 -4.99 5.83
N ASN A 397 22.15 -4.93 6.94
CA ASN A 397 21.81 -5.72 8.14
C ASN A 397 20.43 -5.31 8.68
N PHE A 398 19.72 -6.25 9.31
CA PHE A 398 18.42 -5.98 9.93
C PHE A 398 18.57 -4.93 11.04
N LYS A 399 17.73 -3.88 10.97
CA LYS A 399 17.77 -2.72 11.89
C LYS A 399 17.01 -2.97 13.20
N THR A 400 16.01 -3.85 13.21
CA THR A 400 15.19 -4.20 14.39
C THR A 400 15.07 -5.71 14.58
N LYS A 401 14.66 -6.15 15.78
CA LYS A 401 14.37 -7.57 16.07
C LYS A 401 13.21 -8.13 15.24
N GLU A 402 12.27 -7.27 14.82
CA GLU A 402 11.12 -7.65 14.00
C GLU A 402 11.47 -7.90 12.52
N GLY A 403 12.73 -7.72 12.11
CA GLY A 403 13.24 -8.06 10.78
C GLY A 403 13.46 -9.55 10.54
N VAL A 404 12.98 -10.42 11.44
CA VAL A 404 12.92 -11.88 11.27
C VAL A 404 11.46 -12.23 11.03
N ILE A 405 11.17 -13.02 9.98
CA ILE A 405 9.83 -13.46 9.57
C ILE A 405 8.93 -13.67 10.81
N PRO A 406 7.84 -12.88 10.97
CA PRO A 406 7.02 -12.91 12.17
C PRO A 406 6.50 -14.31 12.45
N THR A 407 6.46 -14.70 13.72
CA THR A 407 5.84 -15.92 14.24
C THR A 407 4.38 -16.09 13.75
N THR A 408 4.19 -16.88 12.70
CA THR A 408 3.03 -17.73 12.44
C THR A 408 2.84 -18.65 13.64
N GLU A 409 2.11 -18.15 14.63
CA GLU A 409 1.04 -18.97 15.14
C GLU A 409 0.09 -19.34 13.99
N ALA A 410 -0.87 -20.22 14.23
CA ALA A 410 -1.88 -20.59 13.26
C ALA A 410 -2.62 -19.34 12.74
N ARG A 411 -3.76 -19.50 12.07
CA ARG A 411 -4.82 -18.49 12.22
C ARG A 411 -5.34 -18.41 13.65
N THR A 412 -4.46 -18.15 14.61
CA THR A 412 -4.68 -17.08 15.55
C THR A 412 -4.06 -15.84 14.92
N MET A 413 -4.86 -14.78 14.89
CA MET A 413 -4.43 -13.39 14.73
C MET A 413 -2.94 -13.19 15.05
N PRO A 414 -2.22 -12.28 14.36
CA PRO A 414 -0.84 -11.94 14.74
C PRO A 414 -0.73 -11.91 16.27
N GLU A 415 0.27 -12.51 16.90
CA GLU A 415 0.35 -12.57 18.38
C GLU A 415 0.32 -11.18 19.05
N ASN A 416 0.30 -10.11 18.25
CA ASN A 416 -0.01 -8.76 18.67
C ASN A 416 -1.42 -8.26 18.39
N PHE A 417 -2.41 -9.02 17.91
CA PHE A 417 -3.85 -8.68 17.96
C PHE A 417 -4.83 -9.87 18.12
N SER A 418 -4.48 -11.00 18.78
CA SER A 418 -5.48 -12.03 19.20
C SER A 418 -6.69 -11.45 19.94
N SER A 419 -6.46 -10.26 20.49
CA SER A 419 -7.47 -9.30 20.84
C SER A 419 -7.10 -7.94 20.29
N LEU A 420 -8.11 -7.14 19.88
CA LEU A 420 -7.90 -5.71 19.63
C LEU A 420 -7.43 -4.96 20.90
N LEU A 421 -7.39 -5.61 22.08
CA LEU A 421 -6.71 -5.11 23.28
C LEU A 421 -5.24 -4.74 23.05
N GLN A 422 -4.56 -5.38 22.11
CA GLN A 422 -3.18 -5.07 21.80
C GLN A 422 -3.07 -3.87 20.82
N VAL A 423 -4.15 -3.51 20.10
CA VAL A 423 -4.27 -2.26 19.31
C VAL A 423 -4.39 -1.10 20.28
N SER A 424 -5.34 -1.25 21.19
CA SER A 424 -5.47 -0.41 22.37
C SER A 424 -6.20 -1.22 23.43
N PRO A 425 -5.77 -1.18 24.71
CA PRO A 425 -6.47 -1.84 25.80
C PRO A 425 -7.91 -1.34 25.99
N LEU A 426 -8.29 -0.24 25.32
CA LEU A 426 -9.65 0.28 25.30
C LEU A 426 -10.58 -0.47 24.33
N VAL A 427 -10.07 -1.36 23.46
CA VAL A 427 -10.88 -2.07 22.45
C VAL A 427 -11.22 -3.49 22.93
N THR A 428 -12.15 -3.57 23.89
CA THR A 428 -12.64 -4.85 24.44
C THR A 428 -13.72 -5.49 23.55
N ASN A 429 -13.89 -6.81 23.64
CA ASN A 429 -14.96 -7.52 22.90
C ASN A 429 -16.37 -7.00 23.22
N GLU A 430 -16.60 -6.56 24.46
CA GLU A 430 -17.86 -5.92 24.87
C GLU A 430 -18.08 -4.61 24.11
N ARG A 431 -17.06 -3.75 24.04
CA ARG A 431 -17.10 -2.50 23.28
C ARG A 431 -17.26 -2.72 21.79
N LEU A 432 -16.65 -3.78 21.24
CA LEU A 432 -16.85 -4.17 19.85
C LEU A 432 -18.27 -4.67 19.58
N SER A 433 -18.84 -5.45 20.49
CA SER A 433 -20.24 -5.90 20.40
C SER A 433 -21.19 -4.70 20.43
N GLN A 434 -20.95 -3.75 21.33
CA GLN A 434 -21.70 -2.49 21.38
C GLN A 434 -21.56 -1.69 20.08
N ALA A 435 -20.33 -1.55 19.55
CA ALA A 435 -20.09 -0.82 18.32
C ALA A 435 -20.78 -1.47 17.10
N LEU A 436 -20.76 -2.80 16.99
CA LEU A 436 -21.48 -3.54 15.95
C LEU A 436 -23.00 -3.38 16.11
N THR A 437 -23.48 -3.38 17.35
CA THR A 437 -24.89 -3.16 17.66
C THR A 437 -25.34 -1.76 17.24
N ASP A 438 -24.54 -0.75 17.56
CA ASP A 438 -24.80 0.64 17.19
C ASP A 438 -24.71 0.86 15.67
N TRP A 439 -23.81 0.15 14.99
CA TRP A 439 -23.62 0.23 13.55
C TRP A 439 -24.78 -0.42 12.77
N PHE A 440 -25.10 -1.68 13.08
CA PHE A 440 -26.16 -2.42 12.39
C PHE A 440 -27.58 -2.09 12.88
N LYS A 441 -27.70 -1.31 13.97
CA LYS A 441 -28.99 -0.97 14.62
C LYS A 441 -29.77 -2.21 15.06
N GLU A 442 -29.05 -3.26 15.43
CA GLU A 442 -29.56 -4.56 15.84
C GLU A 442 -28.54 -5.19 16.81
N ASP A 443 -29.01 -5.96 17.79
CA ASP A 443 -28.15 -6.61 18.79
C ASP A 443 -27.16 -7.59 18.14
N HIS A 444 -25.86 -7.29 18.25
CA HIS A 444 -24.77 -8.07 17.67
C HIS A 444 -23.73 -8.41 18.74
N THR A 445 -23.34 -9.68 18.79
CA THR A 445 -22.18 -10.13 19.58
C THR A 445 -20.96 -10.19 18.68
N PHE A 446 -19.89 -9.48 19.03
CA PHE A 446 -18.61 -9.56 18.34
C PHE A 446 -18.07 -11.00 18.38
N THR A 447 -17.58 -11.49 17.24
CA THR A 447 -17.05 -12.85 17.12
C THR A 447 -15.56 -12.85 16.84
N HIS A 448 -15.14 -12.18 15.77
CA HIS A 448 -13.76 -12.10 15.32
C HIS A 448 -13.56 -10.90 14.42
N TRP A 449 -12.31 -10.63 14.06
CA TRP A 449 -11.96 -9.61 13.08
C TRP A 449 -10.91 -10.18 12.11
N GLU A 450 -10.83 -9.60 10.91
CA GLU A 450 -9.85 -9.95 9.88
C GLU A 450 -9.00 -8.72 9.55
N TYR A 451 -7.69 -8.91 9.40
CA TYR A 451 -6.81 -7.85 8.91
C TYR A 451 -7.05 -7.61 7.41
N VAL A 452 -7.09 -6.34 7.02
CA VAL A 452 -7.26 -5.93 5.61
C VAL A 452 -6.00 -5.27 5.07
N GLY A 453 -5.26 -4.52 5.89
CA GLY A 453 -4.00 -3.88 5.49
C GLY A 453 -3.60 -2.70 6.40
N GLY A 454 -2.37 -2.23 6.25
CA GLY A 454 -1.87 -0.99 6.88
C GLY A 454 -1.77 0.13 5.85
N LEU A 455 -1.87 1.39 6.29
CA LEU A 455 -1.50 2.53 5.45
C LEU A 455 0.04 2.68 5.50
N GLY A 456 0.68 2.90 4.34
CA GLY A 456 2.13 3.00 4.23
C GLY A 456 2.73 4.14 5.07
N LYS A 457 4.06 4.13 5.30
CA LYS A 457 4.78 5.01 6.23
C LYS A 457 4.70 6.54 5.95
N GLY A 458 3.99 6.99 4.91
CA GLY A 458 3.86 8.41 4.55
C GLY A 458 2.51 9.09 4.86
N ASP A 459 1.52 8.36 5.38
CA ASP A 459 0.13 8.86 5.48
C ASP A 459 -0.33 9.19 6.90
N ALA A 460 0.46 8.87 7.93
CA ALA A 460 0.12 9.12 9.33
C ALA A 460 1.33 9.59 10.14
N SER A 461 1.70 10.85 9.97
CA SER A 461 2.81 11.49 10.69
C SER A 461 2.59 11.50 12.22
N VAL A 462 1.35 11.44 12.70
CA VAL A 462 1.07 11.46 14.14
C VAL A 462 0.47 10.18 14.71
N SER A 463 -0.06 9.26 13.92
CA SER A 463 -0.79 8.09 14.44
C SER A 463 -0.37 6.77 13.78
N GLU A 464 -0.82 5.65 14.34
CA GLU A 464 -0.77 4.34 13.71
C GLU A 464 -2.17 4.04 13.14
N LEU A 465 -2.23 3.54 11.90
CA LEU A 465 -3.48 3.22 11.20
C LEU A 465 -3.50 1.75 10.79
N ILE A 466 -4.59 1.06 11.10
CA ILE A 466 -4.84 -0.31 10.66
C ILE A 466 -6.22 -0.42 10.00
N ARG A 467 -6.31 -1.17 8.91
CA ARG A 467 -7.59 -1.53 8.28
C ARG A 467 -7.94 -2.95 8.67
N ILE A 468 -9.14 -3.12 9.20
CA ILE A 468 -9.65 -4.43 9.60
C ILE A 468 -11.11 -4.60 9.20
N LYS A 469 -11.61 -5.83 9.24
CA LYS A 469 -13.01 -6.16 9.06
C LYS A 469 -13.53 -6.80 10.34
N LEU A 470 -14.51 -6.16 10.98
CA LEU A 470 -15.14 -6.63 12.21
C LEU A 470 -16.34 -7.52 11.87
N TYR A 471 -16.45 -8.68 12.54
CA TYR A 471 -17.56 -9.62 12.38
C TYR A 471 -18.38 -9.74 13.66
N GLY A 472 -19.70 -9.70 13.52
CA GLY A 472 -20.66 -9.94 14.59
C GLY A 472 -21.74 -10.91 14.20
N VAL A 473 -22.32 -11.58 15.19
CA VAL A 473 -23.47 -12.46 15.01
C VAL A 473 -24.69 -11.84 15.67
N ASN A 474 -25.82 -11.81 14.95
CA ASN A 474 -27.09 -11.34 15.49
C ASN A 474 -27.86 -12.47 16.20
N LYS A 475 -29.06 -12.17 16.71
CA LYS A 475 -29.92 -13.15 17.41
C LYS A 475 -30.40 -14.31 16.54
N ASP A 476 -30.45 -14.09 15.23
CA ASP A 476 -30.88 -15.09 14.24
C ASP A 476 -29.71 -15.95 13.73
N HIS A 477 -28.53 -15.84 14.36
CA HIS A 477 -27.29 -16.49 13.95
C HIS A 477 -26.76 -16.07 12.56
N ASN A 478 -27.20 -14.92 12.05
CA ASN A 478 -26.63 -14.32 10.85
C ASN A 478 -25.32 -13.61 11.20
N ILE A 479 -24.31 -13.81 10.35
CA ILE A 479 -23.01 -13.14 10.49
C ILE A 479 -23.02 -11.89 9.63
N ASN A 480 -22.82 -10.74 10.26
CA ASN A 480 -22.69 -9.45 9.62
C ASN A 480 -21.26 -8.92 9.80
N SER A 481 -20.81 -8.08 8.88
CA SER A 481 -19.45 -7.54 8.94
C SER A 481 -19.36 -6.11 8.43
N VAL A 482 -18.41 -5.36 8.97
CA VAL A 482 -18.09 -3.99 8.56
C VAL A 482 -16.58 -3.85 8.48
N GLN A 483 -16.07 -3.27 7.39
CA GLN A 483 -14.65 -2.96 7.24
C GLN A 483 -14.40 -1.51 7.68
N VAL A 484 -13.33 -1.35 8.46
CA VAL A 484 -13.08 -0.19 9.32
C VAL A 484 -11.61 0.19 9.29
N VAL A 485 -11.34 1.47 9.54
CA VAL A 485 -9.99 2.00 9.79
C VAL A 485 -9.90 2.34 11.28
N ILE A 486 -8.94 1.75 11.98
CA ILE A 486 -8.62 2.09 13.37
C ILE A 486 -7.35 2.96 13.40
N LYS A 487 -7.47 4.14 13.99
CA LYS A 487 -6.39 5.08 14.29
C LYS A 487 -6.04 4.98 15.77
N THR A 488 -4.78 4.75 16.10
CA THR A 488 -4.26 4.64 17.48
C THR A 488 -3.04 5.52 17.70
N VAL A 489 -2.79 5.85 18.97
CA VAL A 489 -1.57 6.55 19.38
C VAL A 489 -0.32 5.69 19.15
N PRO A 490 0.81 6.24 18.62
CA PRO A 490 1.99 5.45 18.26
C PRO A 490 2.62 4.73 19.45
N LYS A 491 3.07 3.47 19.39
CA LYS A 491 3.62 2.78 20.58
C LYS A 491 4.82 3.48 21.23
N ASN A 492 5.60 4.24 20.45
CA ASN A 492 6.73 5.01 20.93
C ASN A 492 6.29 6.18 21.85
N LEU A 493 6.64 6.12 23.14
CA LEU A 493 6.26 7.13 24.13
C LEU A 493 6.87 8.51 23.83
N ALA A 494 8.13 8.56 23.42
CA ALA A 494 8.78 9.83 23.07
C ALA A 494 8.06 10.53 21.90
N ARG A 495 7.60 9.77 20.90
CA ARG A 495 6.78 10.28 19.78
C ARG A 495 5.43 10.77 20.28
N ARG A 496 4.73 10.00 21.12
CA ARG A 496 3.46 10.42 21.74
C ARG A 496 3.57 11.76 22.44
N LEU A 497 4.62 11.92 23.26
CA LEU A 497 4.86 13.13 24.04
C LEU A 497 5.29 14.30 23.15
N THR A 498 6.16 14.06 22.17
CA THR A 498 6.66 15.12 21.28
C THR A 498 5.55 15.66 20.38
N CYS A 499 4.71 14.78 19.82
CA CYS A 499 3.63 15.19 18.94
C CYS A 499 2.32 15.50 19.68
N ARG A 500 2.29 15.40 21.02
CA ARG A 500 1.14 15.70 21.86
C ARG A 500 -0.13 14.94 21.45
N ASN A 501 0.05 13.65 21.18
CA ASN A 501 -0.97 12.81 20.56
C ASN A 501 -2.32 12.79 21.27
N HIS A 502 -2.31 12.84 22.60
CA HIS A 502 -3.54 12.82 23.39
C HIS A 502 -4.46 13.99 23.03
N GLU A 503 -3.92 15.20 22.91
CA GLU A 503 -4.71 16.39 22.62
C GLU A 503 -5.37 16.34 21.23
N TYR A 504 -4.67 15.81 20.23
CA TYR A 504 -5.21 15.60 18.88
C TYR A 504 -6.33 14.56 18.88
N PHE A 505 -6.13 13.40 19.51
CA PHE A 505 -7.16 12.36 19.61
C PHE A 505 -8.36 12.83 20.43
N MET A 506 -8.14 13.49 21.57
CA MET A 506 -9.21 14.00 22.42
C MET A 506 -10.10 14.99 21.64
N ASN A 507 -9.49 15.91 20.88
CA ASN A 507 -10.24 16.89 20.10
C ASN A 507 -11.03 16.23 18.96
N GLU A 508 -10.41 15.32 18.20
CA GLU A 508 -11.08 14.54 17.15
C GLU A 508 -12.27 13.73 17.70
N ILE A 509 -12.07 13.05 18.84
CA ILE A 509 -13.11 12.25 19.49
C ILE A 509 -14.24 13.15 19.99
N ASN A 510 -13.95 14.31 20.58
CA ASN A 510 -14.97 15.26 20.99
C ASN A 510 -15.77 15.80 19.80
N PHE A 511 -15.11 16.08 18.67
CA PHE A 511 -15.79 16.47 17.44
C PHE A 511 -16.82 15.41 17.04
N TYR A 512 -16.40 14.15 16.87
CA TYR A 512 -17.31 13.09 16.42
C TYR A 512 -18.36 12.65 17.45
N LYS A 513 -18.07 12.71 18.76
CA LYS A 513 -19.00 12.23 19.80
C LYS A 513 -19.92 13.32 20.37
N LYS A 514 -19.55 14.60 20.25
CA LYS A 514 -20.29 15.71 20.89
C LYS A 514 -20.69 16.81 19.92
N VAL A 515 -19.85 17.16 18.94
CA VAL A 515 -20.11 18.31 18.06
C VAL A 515 -20.90 17.92 16.83
N LEU A 516 -20.36 16.98 16.03
CA LEU A 516 -20.96 16.54 14.79
C LEU A 516 -22.38 15.97 14.99
N PRO A 517 -22.68 15.15 16.02
CA PRO A 517 -24.03 14.64 16.23
C PRO A 517 -25.08 15.74 16.44
N GLU A 518 -24.77 16.82 17.15
CA GLU A 518 -25.69 17.95 17.38
C GLU A 518 -25.96 18.73 16.08
N LEU A 519 -24.93 18.93 15.24
CA LEU A 519 -25.09 19.56 13.93
C LEU A 519 -25.95 18.70 13.00
N LEU A 520 -25.77 17.37 13.03
CA LEU A 520 -26.53 16.44 12.23
C LEU A 520 -27.97 16.26 12.73
N ASP A 521 -28.20 16.29 14.04
CA ASP A 521 -29.54 16.33 14.64
C ASP A 521 -30.29 17.59 14.19
N PHE A 522 -29.65 18.76 14.30
CA PHE A 522 -30.18 20.01 13.77
C PHE A 522 -30.52 19.89 12.27
N GLN A 523 -29.59 19.37 11.46
CA GLN A 523 -29.80 19.14 10.02
C GLN A 523 -31.02 18.24 9.74
N SER A 524 -31.19 17.17 10.53
CA SER A 524 -32.28 16.21 10.34
C SER A 524 -33.67 16.84 10.47
N THR A 525 -33.77 17.96 11.21
CA THR A 525 -35.03 18.71 11.36
C THR A 525 -35.43 19.50 10.10
N LYS A 526 -34.53 19.67 9.13
CA LYS A 526 -34.69 20.61 8.00
C LYS A 526 -35.16 20.00 6.68
N LYS A 527 -35.31 18.68 6.58
CA LYS A 527 -35.76 17.96 5.36
C LYS A 527 -35.03 18.41 4.07
N LEU A 528 -33.70 18.45 4.13
CA LEU A 528 -32.86 18.88 3.00
C LEU A 528 -32.88 17.87 1.86
N SER A 529 -32.84 18.37 0.62
CA SER A 529 -32.62 17.52 -0.58
C SER A 529 -31.16 17.06 -0.69
N ASN A 530 -30.21 17.89 -0.23
CA ASN A 530 -28.78 17.58 -0.22
C ASN A 530 -28.18 17.88 1.17
N PRO A 531 -28.36 16.99 2.15
CA PRO A 531 -27.75 17.13 3.47
C PRO A 531 -26.24 16.89 3.43
N PHE A 532 -25.49 17.58 4.28
CA PHE A 532 -24.08 17.27 4.52
C PHE A 532 -23.95 15.85 5.11
N ASN A 533 -23.24 15.00 4.40
CA ASN A 533 -22.96 13.60 4.76
C ASN A 533 -21.57 13.14 4.28
N LYS A 534 -20.66 14.10 4.07
CA LYS A 534 -19.37 13.93 3.40
C LYS A 534 -18.21 13.81 4.41
N TYR A 535 -18.35 12.87 5.33
CA TYR A 535 -17.37 12.60 6.39
C TYR A 535 -17.26 11.09 6.62
N ALA A 536 -16.13 10.62 7.18
CA ALA A 536 -15.99 9.23 7.58
C ALA A 536 -16.85 8.94 8.83
N LYS A 537 -17.76 7.96 8.74
CA LYS A 537 -18.63 7.63 9.88
C LYS A 537 -17.85 7.01 11.02
N LEU A 538 -18.06 7.52 12.23
CA LEU A 538 -17.51 6.95 13.45
C LEU A 538 -18.21 5.63 13.78
N ILE A 539 -17.41 4.61 14.09
CA ILE A 539 -17.87 3.31 14.59
C ILE A 539 -17.69 3.23 16.12
N PHE A 540 -16.49 3.55 16.61
CA PHE A 540 -16.25 3.72 18.04
C PHE A 540 -15.08 4.68 18.29
N ALA A 541 -15.07 5.29 19.47
CA ALA A 541 -13.92 6.07 19.92
C ALA A 541 -13.82 6.09 21.44
N TYR A 542 -12.60 5.95 21.94
CA TYR A 542 -12.26 5.91 23.35
C TYR A 542 -10.94 6.65 23.60
N PHE A 543 -10.87 7.36 24.72
CA PHE A 543 -9.63 7.94 25.20
C PHE A 543 -9.55 7.79 26.71
N ASP A 544 -8.33 7.63 27.22
CA ASP A 544 -8.00 7.59 28.65
C ASP A 544 -6.77 8.47 28.98
N GLY A 545 -6.20 9.15 27.98
CA GLY A 545 -4.98 9.94 28.12
C GLY A 545 -3.72 9.21 27.64
N VAL A 546 -3.79 7.91 27.40
CA VAL A 546 -2.61 7.06 27.14
C VAL A 546 -2.81 6.12 25.95
N ASN A 547 -4.02 5.60 25.77
CA ASN A 547 -4.36 4.49 24.86
C ASN A 547 -5.42 4.90 23.84
N ASP A 548 -5.48 6.18 23.51
CA ASP A 548 -6.55 6.77 22.73
C ASP A 548 -6.68 6.11 21.34
N VAL A 549 -7.92 5.90 20.94
CA VAL A 549 -8.29 5.15 19.74
C VAL A 549 -9.57 5.70 19.13
N VAL A 550 -9.57 5.83 17.81
CA VAL A 550 -10.75 6.17 17.02
C VAL A 550 -10.88 5.20 15.85
N CYS A 551 -12.11 4.78 15.57
CA CYS A 551 -12.41 3.80 14.53
C CYS A 551 -13.51 4.34 13.62
N PHE A 552 -13.23 4.33 12.32
CA PHE A 552 -14.10 4.86 11.27
C PHE A 552 -14.49 3.79 10.26
N GLU A 553 -15.57 4.02 9.52
CA GLU A 553 -15.86 3.26 8.29
C GLU A 553 -14.68 3.36 7.32
N ASP A 554 -14.32 2.27 6.65
CA ASP A 554 -13.31 2.32 5.60
C ASP A 554 -13.90 2.86 4.30
N ALA A 555 -13.55 4.09 3.96
CA ALA A 555 -14.05 4.77 2.77
C ALA A 555 -13.59 4.12 1.46
N THR A 556 -12.55 3.29 1.47
CA THR A 556 -12.06 2.61 0.26
C THR A 556 -13.06 1.61 -0.31
N ILE A 557 -13.98 1.10 0.50
CA ILE A 557 -15.07 0.20 0.06
C ILE A 557 -15.96 0.89 -0.98
N ASP A 558 -16.12 2.21 -0.87
CA ASP A 558 -16.95 3.02 -1.76
C ASP A 558 -16.14 3.69 -2.91
N ASN A 559 -14.90 3.22 -3.14
CA ASN A 559 -13.92 3.74 -4.09
C ASN A 559 -13.49 5.19 -3.82
N PHE A 560 -13.41 5.59 -2.55
CA PHE A 560 -12.77 6.85 -2.17
C PHE A 560 -11.26 6.63 -1.91
N GLY A 561 -10.42 7.54 -2.39
CA GLY A 561 -8.97 7.51 -2.21
C GLY A 561 -8.36 8.91 -2.25
N ASN A 562 -7.06 9.02 -1.94
CA ASN A 562 -6.35 10.31 -2.02
C ASN A 562 -6.19 10.77 -3.48
N ALA A 563 -6.25 12.08 -3.71
CA ALA A 563 -5.76 12.67 -4.96
C ALA A 563 -4.23 12.58 -5.04
N GLU A 564 -3.66 12.62 -6.26
CA GLU A 564 -2.21 12.60 -6.46
C GLU A 564 -1.53 13.82 -5.80
N ARG A 565 -0.56 13.56 -4.91
CA ARG A 565 -0.03 14.61 -4.04
C ARG A 565 0.79 15.69 -4.75
N GLN A 566 1.52 15.33 -5.81
CA GLN A 566 2.56 16.20 -6.35
C GLN A 566 2.07 17.28 -7.32
N GLN A 567 0.83 17.19 -7.82
CA GLN A 567 0.31 18.09 -8.86
C GLN A 567 -0.60 19.20 -8.33
N GLY A 568 -1.04 19.12 -7.06
CA GLY A 568 -2.08 19.98 -6.50
C GLY A 568 -3.49 19.62 -7.03
N LEU A 569 -4.52 20.21 -6.44
CA LEU A 569 -5.90 19.99 -6.84
C LEU A 569 -6.26 20.82 -8.08
N ASP A 570 -6.88 20.17 -9.07
CA ASP A 570 -7.46 20.87 -10.22
C ASP A 570 -8.76 21.63 -9.85
N PHE A 571 -9.34 22.32 -10.82
CA PHE A 571 -10.52 23.16 -10.62
C PHE A 571 -11.75 22.38 -10.16
N GLU A 572 -12.02 21.20 -10.74
CA GLU A 572 -13.20 20.40 -10.38
C GLU A 572 -13.03 19.78 -8.98
N HIS A 573 -11.82 19.33 -8.62
CA HIS A 573 -11.51 18.90 -7.26
C HIS A 573 -11.75 20.01 -6.24
N CYS A 574 -11.26 21.24 -6.52
CA CYS A 574 -11.45 22.40 -5.65
C CYS A 574 -12.92 22.77 -5.51
N LYS A 575 -13.67 22.77 -6.61
CA LYS A 575 -15.10 23.09 -6.63
C LYS A 575 -15.94 22.12 -5.81
N ILE A 576 -15.69 20.81 -5.93
CA ILE A 576 -16.37 19.78 -5.13
C ILE A 576 -16.06 19.99 -3.64
N LEU A 577 -14.78 20.15 -3.30
CA LEU A 577 -14.34 20.34 -1.92
C LEU A 577 -14.90 21.61 -1.28
N LEU A 578 -14.83 22.76 -1.96
CA LEU A 578 -15.39 24.02 -1.46
C LEU A 578 -16.90 23.95 -1.29
N THR A 579 -17.60 23.23 -2.16
CA THR A 579 -19.04 22.99 -2.01
C THR A 579 -19.33 22.19 -0.74
N VAL A 580 -18.54 21.15 -0.45
CA VAL A 580 -18.69 20.33 0.76
C VAL A 580 -18.33 21.10 2.03
N LEU A 581 -17.23 21.87 2.02
CA LEU A 581 -16.86 22.74 3.14
C LEU A 581 -17.92 23.82 3.39
N ALA A 582 -18.51 24.38 2.35
CA ALA A 582 -19.60 25.34 2.47
C ALA A 582 -20.84 24.71 3.11
N GLN A 583 -21.19 23.48 2.72
CA GLN A 583 -22.30 22.74 3.34
C GLN A 583 -22.06 22.45 4.83
N PHE A 584 -20.83 22.07 5.19
CA PHE A 584 -20.44 21.84 6.57
C PHE A 584 -20.53 23.13 7.41
N HIS A 585 -19.93 24.23 6.94
CA HIS A 585 -19.97 25.51 7.63
C HIS A 585 -21.40 26.07 7.77
N ALA A 586 -22.26 25.85 6.77
CA ALA A 586 -23.66 26.29 6.80
C ALA A 586 -24.42 25.72 8.01
N LEU A 587 -24.11 24.51 8.47
CA LEU A 587 -24.74 23.90 9.64
C LEU A 587 -24.53 24.75 10.89
N SER A 588 -23.28 25.18 11.11
CA SER A 588 -22.93 26.02 12.27
C SER A 588 -23.60 27.39 12.19
N PHE A 589 -23.54 28.05 11.04
CA PHE A 589 -24.19 29.35 10.85
C PHE A 589 -25.71 29.28 11.06
N ALA A 590 -26.39 28.30 10.46
CA ALA A 590 -27.83 28.14 10.61
C ALA A 590 -28.22 27.75 12.04
N MET A 591 -27.45 26.87 12.70
CA MET A 591 -27.71 26.52 14.10
C MET A 591 -27.47 27.71 15.04
N LYS A 592 -26.46 28.55 14.78
CA LYS A 592 -26.21 29.79 15.52
C LYS A 592 -27.34 30.81 15.36
N ASP A 593 -27.90 30.96 14.16
CA ASP A 593 -29.01 31.87 13.86
C ASP A 593 -30.35 31.38 14.47
N GLN A 594 -30.59 30.07 14.45
CA GLN A 594 -31.90 29.50 14.80
C GLN A 594 -31.96 28.88 16.20
N GLN A 595 -30.84 28.44 16.75
CA GLN A 595 -30.71 27.78 18.06
C GLN A 595 -29.48 28.32 18.83
N PRO A 596 -29.36 29.65 19.06
CA PRO A 596 -28.15 30.28 19.59
C PRO A 596 -27.71 29.72 20.95
N GLU A 597 -28.65 29.47 21.88
CA GLU A 597 -28.34 28.95 23.22
C GLU A 597 -27.76 27.52 23.20
N LYS A 598 -28.15 26.71 22.22
CA LYS A 598 -27.58 25.38 22.03
C LYS A 598 -26.21 25.49 21.37
N PHE A 599 -26.11 26.30 20.32
CA PHE A 599 -24.86 26.48 19.59
C PHE A 599 -23.76 27.08 20.48
N GLU A 600 -24.06 28.02 21.37
CA GLU A 600 -23.09 28.67 22.27
C GLU A 600 -22.30 27.66 23.14
N LYS A 601 -22.91 26.51 23.46
CA LYS A 601 -22.27 25.45 24.25
C LYS A 601 -21.43 24.49 23.41
N LEU A 602 -21.66 24.45 22.10
CA LEU A 602 -21.08 23.46 21.21
C LEU A 602 -19.55 23.63 21.07
N PRO A 603 -19.02 24.85 20.81
CA PRO A 603 -17.58 25.12 20.79
C PRO A 603 -16.81 24.70 22.04
N ASN A 604 -17.44 24.68 23.22
CA ASN A 604 -16.78 24.32 24.48
C ASN A 604 -16.32 22.86 24.53
N ASN A 605 -16.70 22.04 23.54
CA ASN A 605 -16.25 20.66 23.40
C ASN A 605 -14.95 20.54 22.58
N LEU A 606 -14.52 21.61 21.91
CA LEU A 606 -13.32 21.65 21.09
C LEU A 606 -12.23 22.48 21.79
N SER A 607 -10.99 22.15 21.51
CA SER A 607 -9.81 22.85 22.00
C SER A 607 -8.97 23.31 20.82
N GLU A 608 -8.44 24.54 20.89
CA GLU A 608 -7.34 24.95 20.01
C GLU A 608 -6.06 24.27 20.49
N ILE A 609 -5.54 23.33 19.70
CA ILE A 609 -4.42 22.47 20.10
C ILE A 609 -3.13 22.74 19.34
N HIS A 610 -3.15 23.63 18.33
CA HIS A 610 -2.01 23.90 17.46
C HIS A 610 -1.43 25.30 17.69
N PHE A 611 -2.27 26.34 17.71
CA PHE A 611 -1.86 27.73 17.94
C PHE A 611 -2.35 28.26 19.28
N ASP A 612 -1.52 28.09 20.32
CA ASP A 612 -1.74 28.70 21.64
C ASP A 612 -0.43 29.23 22.23
N SER A 613 -0.53 30.30 23.02
CA SER A 613 0.57 30.90 23.76
C SER A 613 1.40 29.90 24.59
N HIS A 614 0.76 28.92 25.24
CA HIS A 614 1.48 27.92 26.05
C HIS A 614 2.27 26.91 25.20
N LEU A 615 2.00 26.85 23.89
CA LEU A 615 2.65 25.94 22.95
C LEU A 615 3.85 26.56 22.24
N TRP A 616 4.12 27.84 22.48
CA TRP A 616 5.22 28.53 21.82
C TRP A 616 6.57 27.86 22.09
N GLU A 617 6.87 27.44 23.32
CA GLU A 617 8.14 26.76 23.62
C GLU A 617 8.31 25.43 22.86
N TRP A 618 7.19 24.74 22.62
CA TRP A 618 7.14 23.50 21.85
C TRP A 618 7.33 23.74 20.34
N TYR A 619 6.69 24.78 19.80
CA TYR A 619 6.63 25.02 18.35
C TYR A 619 7.68 25.99 17.80
N ALA A 620 8.25 26.88 18.63
CA ALA A 620 9.07 28.01 18.17
C ALA A 620 10.25 27.61 17.28
N ARG A 621 11.01 26.57 17.65
CA ARG A 621 12.18 26.13 16.87
C ARG A 621 11.79 25.60 15.51
N PHE A 622 10.70 24.83 15.44
CA PHE A 622 10.14 24.37 14.18
C PHE A 622 9.60 25.54 13.34
N TRP A 623 8.89 26.49 13.96
CA TRP A 623 8.45 27.73 13.30
C TRP A 623 9.61 28.50 12.66
N TYR A 624 10.74 28.67 13.37
CA TYR A 624 11.93 29.32 12.81
C TYR A 624 12.48 28.56 11.60
N LYS A 625 12.48 27.23 11.65
CA LYS A 625 12.99 26.38 10.58
C LYS A 625 12.14 26.49 9.31
N ILE A 626 10.83 26.31 9.41
CA ILE A 626 9.91 26.44 8.26
C ILE A 626 9.86 27.87 7.70
N SER A 627 9.95 28.87 8.59
CA SER A 627 10.07 30.28 8.22
C SER A 627 11.34 30.56 7.40
N ALA A 628 12.48 29.97 7.80
CA ALA A 628 13.74 30.12 7.08
C ALA A 628 13.68 29.47 5.68
N ILE A 629 12.98 28.34 5.55
CA ILE A 629 12.77 27.67 4.26
C ILE A 629 11.92 28.55 3.32
N ALA A 630 10.84 29.14 3.83
CA ALA A 630 9.99 30.05 3.04
C ALA A 630 10.74 31.33 2.63
N ILE A 631 11.54 31.92 3.53
CA ILE A 631 12.39 33.07 3.19
C ILE A 631 13.39 32.70 2.10
N ASP A 632 14.07 31.55 2.23
CA ASP A 632 15.05 31.08 1.25
C ASP A 632 14.41 30.87 -0.13
N ALA A 633 13.20 30.29 -0.19
CA ALA A 633 12.46 30.12 -1.44
C ALA A 633 12.23 31.47 -2.15
N VAL A 634 11.75 32.48 -1.40
CA VAL A 634 11.47 33.82 -1.94
C VAL A 634 12.74 34.58 -2.29
N GLU A 635 13.81 34.49 -1.50
CA GLU A 635 15.10 35.13 -1.79
C GLU A 635 15.70 34.62 -3.10
N ASN A 636 15.56 33.32 -3.39
CA ASN A 636 16.09 32.73 -4.62
C ASN A 636 15.22 33.04 -5.85
N GLU A 637 13.89 32.98 -5.74
CA GLU A 637 13.01 33.17 -6.90
C GLU A 637 12.63 34.64 -7.14
N TYR A 638 12.62 35.47 -6.10
CA TYR A 638 12.27 36.90 -6.15
C TYR A 638 13.25 37.81 -5.39
N PRO A 639 14.56 37.78 -5.72
CA PRO A 639 15.57 38.57 -5.03
C PRO A 639 15.34 40.08 -5.16
N ASN A 640 15.60 40.81 -4.08
CA ASN A 640 15.46 42.27 -3.96
C ASN A 640 14.05 42.80 -4.32
N SER A 641 13.02 41.97 -4.16
CA SER A 641 11.64 42.31 -4.47
C SER A 641 10.85 42.77 -3.24
N ILE A 642 9.65 43.32 -3.48
CA ILE A 642 8.69 43.57 -2.40
C ILE A 642 8.28 42.27 -1.68
N TYR A 643 8.26 41.14 -2.38
CA TYR A 643 7.90 39.83 -1.84
C TYR A 643 8.94 39.36 -0.80
N GLU A 644 10.23 39.53 -1.09
CA GLU A 644 11.32 39.21 -0.15
C GLU A 644 11.21 40.04 1.14
N LYS A 645 10.94 41.35 1.00
CA LYS A 645 10.73 42.21 2.17
C LYS A 645 9.53 41.74 3.00
N LYS A 646 8.42 41.42 2.33
CA LYS A 646 7.16 41.04 2.98
C LYS A 646 7.22 39.68 3.67
N VAL A 647 7.87 38.67 3.07
CA VAL A 647 8.06 37.38 3.76
C VAL A 647 8.90 37.54 5.01
N LYS A 648 9.95 38.38 4.99
CA LYS A 648 10.77 38.66 6.17
C LYS A 648 10.00 39.40 7.27
N GLU A 649 9.06 40.28 6.92
CA GLU A 649 8.16 40.95 7.87
C GLU A 649 7.08 40.02 8.44
N PHE A 650 6.73 38.96 7.71
CA PHE A 650 5.73 37.97 8.12
C PHE A 650 6.32 36.80 8.90
N ALA A 651 7.51 36.32 8.55
CA ALA A 651 8.16 35.15 9.13
C ALA A 651 8.78 35.40 10.52
N VAL A 652 8.38 36.46 11.22
CA VAL A 652 8.91 36.82 12.55
C VAL A 652 8.07 36.17 13.67
N PRO A 653 8.67 35.84 14.83
CA PRO A 653 7.98 35.23 15.97
C PRO A 653 6.71 35.95 16.43
N GLN A 654 6.69 37.28 16.32
CA GLN A 654 5.55 38.10 16.74
C GLN A 654 4.28 37.77 15.95
N ARG A 655 4.40 37.24 14.71
CA ARG A 655 3.26 36.80 13.91
C ARG A 655 2.60 35.51 14.42
N TYR A 656 3.27 34.75 15.28
CA TYR A 656 2.63 33.63 15.96
C TYR A 656 1.42 34.08 16.80
N GLN A 657 1.49 35.28 17.41
CA GLN A 657 0.35 35.84 18.13
C GLN A 657 -0.83 36.16 17.20
N ASP A 658 -0.56 36.58 15.97
CA ASP A 658 -1.61 36.81 14.97
C ASP A 658 -2.32 35.50 14.58
N LEU A 659 -1.60 34.37 14.58
CA LEU A 659 -2.16 33.03 14.34
C LEU A 659 -3.02 32.55 15.51
N ILE A 660 -2.54 32.74 16.75
CA ILE A 660 -3.34 32.48 17.97
C ILE A 660 -4.63 33.31 17.93
N ASP A 661 -4.53 34.59 17.61
CA ASP A 661 -5.68 35.50 17.57
C ASP A 661 -6.69 35.10 16.48
N ALA A 662 -6.21 34.66 15.31
CA ALA A 662 -7.06 34.13 14.26
C ALA A 662 -7.80 32.85 14.70
N ALA A 663 -7.09 31.92 15.34
CA ALA A 663 -7.60 30.63 15.75
C ALA A 663 -8.57 30.70 16.95
N THR A 664 -8.40 31.69 17.85
CA THR A 664 -9.12 31.72 19.14
C THR A 664 -10.11 32.88 19.32
N LYS A 665 -9.92 34.02 18.66
CA LYS A 665 -10.70 35.25 18.94
C LYS A 665 -11.81 35.54 17.92
N SER A 666 -11.90 34.80 16.82
CA SER A 666 -12.86 35.07 15.75
C SER A 666 -14.27 34.53 16.06
N THR A 667 -15.06 35.29 16.82
CA THR A 667 -16.37 34.82 17.33
C THR A 667 -17.59 35.36 16.57
N GLU A 668 -17.48 36.53 15.92
CA GLU A 668 -18.61 37.16 15.22
C GLU A 668 -19.07 36.30 14.04
N THR A 669 -18.13 35.92 13.17
CA THR A 669 -18.32 35.05 12.01
C THR A 669 -17.88 33.61 12.26
N GLY A 670 -17.72 33.25 13.54
CA GLY A 670 -17.28 31.93 13.97
C GLY A 670 -18.28 30.84 13.62
N VAL A 671 -17.75 29.72 13.14
CA VAL A 671 -18.39 28.44 12.85
C VAL A 671 -17.49 27.29 13.32
N ILE A 672 -18.01 26.07 13.38
CA ILE A 672 -17.15 24.89 13.53
C ILE A 672 -16.42 24.67 12.21
N CYS A 673 -15.11 24.85 12.22
CA CYS A 673 -14.21 24.61 11.09
C CYS A 673 -13.63 23.20 11.16
N HIS A 674 -13.23 22.65 10.01
CA HIS A 674 -12.43 21.43 9.92
C HIS A 674 -11.06 21.64 10.55
N GLY A 675 -10.44 22.79 10.29
CA GLY A 675 -9.20 23.25 10.94
C GLY A 675 -7.90 22.61 10.45
N ASP A 676 -7.98 21.59 9.59
CA ASP A 676 -6.85 20.89 8.95
C ASP A 676 -7.11 20.64 7.45
N CYS A 677 -7.46 21.68 6.70
CA CYS A 677 -7.91 21.58 5.30
C CYS A 677 -6.77 21.42 4.27
N TRP A 678 -5.89 20.44 4.47
CA TRP A 678 -4.84 20.09 3.51
C TRP A 678 -5.17 18.76 2.78
N MET A 679 -4.54 18.55 1.64
CA MET A 679 -4.94 17.55 0.64
C MET A 679 -5.04 16.09 1.16
N PRO A 680 -4.14 15.57 2.02
CA PRO A 680 -4.27 14.22 2.58
C PRO A 680 -5.56 13.96 3.37
N ASN A 681 -6.26 15.02 3.80
CA ASN A 681 -7.49 14.90 4.57
C ASN A 681 -8.76 14.87 3.68
N PHE A 682 -8.59 14.78 2.35
CA PHE A 682 -9.68 14.73 1.38
C PHE A 682 -9.61 13.45 0.54
N LEU A 683 -10.57 12.55 0.76
CA LEU A 683 -10.69 11.34 -0.05
C LEU A 683 -11.68 11.60 -1.18
N TYR A 684 -11.23 11.51 -2.43
CA TYR A 684 -12.03 11.71 -3.63
C TYR A 684 -12.52 10.39 -4.23
N LYS A 685 -13.69 10.44 -4.86
CA LYS A 685 -14.25 9.36 -5.67
C LYS A 685 -14.22 9.75 -7.14
N TYR A 686 -13.81 8.82 -7.99
CA TYR A 686 -13.67 9.03 -9.43
C TYR A 686 -14.67 8.18 -10.22
N VAL A 687 -15.21 8.76 -11.30
CA VAL A 687 -15.99 8.07 -12.34
C VAL A 687 -15.43 8.52 -13.68
N ASP A 688 -15.04 7.56 -14.53
CA ASP A 688 -14.41 7.81 -15.83
C ASP A 688 -13.20 8.77 -15.74
N GLY A 689 -12.41 8.67 -14.67
CA GLY A 689 -11.23 9.51 -14.43
C GLY A 689 -11.53 10.91 -13.87
N HIS A 690 -12.80 11.27 -13.66
CA HIS A 690 -13.20 12.57 -13.13
C HIS A 690 -13.65 12.49 -11.67
N ALA A 691 -13.20 13.43 -10.84
CA ALA A 691 -13.67 13.55 -9.46
C ALA A 691 -15.18 13.88 -9.45
N VAL A 692 -15.97 13.09 -8.72
CA VAL A 692 -17.43 13.27 -8.61
C VAL A 692 -17.91 13.45 -7.18
N ASP A 693 -17.09 13.09 -6.19
CA ASP A 693 -17.44 13.20 -4.78
C ASP A 693 -16.19 13.30 -3.90
N VAL A 694 -16.35 13.78 -2.67
CA VAL A 694 -15.27 13.88 -1.68
C VAL A 694 -15.79 13.56 -0.27
N LYS A 695 -14.96 12.90 0.56
CA LYS A 695 -15.16 12.74 2.00
C LYS A 695 -14.04 13.47 2.76
N LEU A 696 -14.43 14.24 3.77
CA LEU A 696 -13.51 14.87 4.72
C LEU A 696 -13.13 13.87 5.82
N ILE A 697 -11.85 13.80 6.17
CA ILE A 697 -11.32 12.97 7.26
C ILE A 697 -10.38 13.79 8.16
N ASP A 698 -10.03 13.24 9.32
CA ASP A 698 -9.08 13.83 10.26
C ASP A 698 -9.46 15.22 10.80
N PHE A 699 -10.54 15.24 11.61
CA PHE A 699 -11.02 16.45 12.29
C PHE A 699 -10.24 16.76 13.58
N GLN A 700 -8.97 16.34 13.67
CA GLN A 700 -8.15 16.53 14.87
C GLN A 700 -7.91 18.00 15.22
N LEU A 701 -7.90 18.90 14.24
CA LEU A 701 -7.77 20.35 14.44
C LEU A 701 -9.11 21.10 14.39
N ALA A 702 -10.24 20.40 14.48
CA ALA A 702 -11.55 21.03 14.49
C ALA A 702 -11.63 22.09 15.58
N ARG A 703 -12.10 23.27 15.21
CA ARG A 703 -12.09 24.46 16.07
C ARG A 703 -13.27 25.38 15.79
N TYR A 704 -13.51 26.33 16.68
CA TYR A 704 -14.49 27.40 16.43
C TYR A 704 -13.77 28.64 15.90
N GLY A 705 -13.93 28.94 14.62
CA GLY A 705 -13.25 30.03 13.93
C GLY A 705 -14.00 30.53 12.70
N THR A 706 -13.47 31.53 12.00
CA THR A 706 -14.07 31.99 10.74
C THR A 706 -13.84 30.94 9.64
N PRO A 707 -14.80 30.72 8.71
CA PRO A 707 -14.59 29.80 7.59
C PRO A 707 -13.42 30.23 6.68
N ALA A 708 -12.99 31.49 6.74
CA ALA A 708 -11.83 31.98 5.99
C ALA A 708 -10.52 31.24 6.36
N LEU A 709 -10.43 30.64 7.55
CA LEU A 709 -9.26 29.85 7.96
C LEU A 709 -9.14 28.58 7.10
N ASP A 710 -10.21 27.77 7.03
CA ASP A 710 -10.25 26.54 6.23
C ASP A 710 -10.07 26.83 4.73
N ILE A 711 -10.72 27.88 4.23
CA ILE A 711 -10.65 28.25 2.81
C ILE A 711 -9.24 28.70 2.43
N SER A 712 -8.62 29.58 3.23
CA SER A 712 -7.27 30.05 2.93
C SER A 712 -6.24 28.93 3.06
N LEU A 713 -6.34 28.09 4.10
CA LEU A 713 -5.47 26.92 4.28
C LEU A 713 -5.57 25.98 3.08
N MET A 714 -6.78 25.63 2.64
CA MET A 714 -6.97 24.80 1.45
C MET A 714 -6.36 25.45 0.20
N ILE A 715 -6.64 26.73 -0.06
CA ILE A 715 -6.14 27.39 -1.27
C ILE A 715 -4.61 27.39 -1.29
N TYR A 716 -3.94 27.79 -0.22
CA TYR A 716 -2.48 27.94 -0.23
C TYR A 716 -1.72 26.61 -0.12
N THR A 717 -2.32 25.57 0.43
CA THR A 717 -1.68 24.24 0.56
C THR A 717 -2.03 23.30 -0.60
N CYS A 718 -3.21 23.41 -1.20
CA CYS A 718 -3.69 22.45 -2.19
C CYS A 718 -3.62 22.93 -3.65
N THR A 719 -3.57 24.24 -3.92
CA THR A 719 -3.67 24.75 -5.31
C THR A 719 -2.34 25.26 -5.86
N THR A 720 -2.12 25.15 -7.17
CA THR A 720 -0.95 25.70 -7.88
C THR A 720 -1.03 27.22 -8.04
N GLU A 721 0.06 27.86 -8.51
CA GLU A 721 0.03 29.28 -8.88
C GLU A 721 -1.00 29.54 -9.99
N ASP A 722 -0.96 28.76 -11.07
CA ASP A 722 -1.88 28.89 -12.21
C ASP A 722 -3.35 28.84 -11.76
N MET A 723 -3.68 27.97 -10.81
CA MET A 723 -5.03 27.90 -10.25
C MET A 723 -5.43 29.19 -9.54
N ARG A 724 -4.52 29.80 -8.78
CA ARG A 724 -4.82 31.07 -8.08
C ARG A 724 -4.86 32.25 -9.05
N GLU A 725 -3.96 32.33 -10.02
CA GLU A 725 -3.95 33.44 -10.97
C GLU A 725 -5.21 33.45 -11.84
N ASN A 726 -5.69 32.27 -12.25
CA ASN A 726 -6.81 32.18 -13.18
C ASN A 726 -8.18 32.00 -12.51
N HIS A 727 -8.23 31.42 -11.30
CA HIS A 727 -9.50 30.98 -10.69
C HIS A 727 -9.69 31.38 -9.23
N TYR A 728 -8.81 32.17 -8.59
CA TYR A 728 -8.95 32.48 -7.16
C TYR A 728 -10.32 33.11 -6.80
N ASP A 729 -10.76 34.11 -7.56
CA ASP A 729 -12.06 34.75 -7.31
C ASP A 729 -13.23 33.81 -7.65
N ASP A 730 -13.09 32.92 -8.65
CA ASP A 730 -14.07 31.88 -8.95
C ASP A 730 -14.24 30.89 -7.79
N LEU A 731 -13.13 30.44 -7.20
CA LEU A 731 -13.14 29.53 -6.05
C LEU A 731 -13.86 30.15 -4.85
N LEU A 732 -13.58 31.43 -4.55
CA LEU A 732 -14.28 32.16 -3.49
C LEU A 732 -15.79 32.28 -3.77
N GLN A 733 -16.16 32.54 -5.03
CA GLN A 733 -17.55 32.64 -5.45
C GLN A 733 -18.26 31.28 -5.34
N ILE A 734 -17.64 30.19 -5.77
CA ILE A 734 -18.16 28.82 -5.66
C ILE A 734 -18.48 28.48 -4.20
N TYR A 735 -17.53 28.72 -3.30
CA TYR A 735 -17.74 28.49 -1.87
C TYR A 735 -18.94 29.31 -1.35
N TYR A 736 -18.97 30.61 -1.66
CA TYR A 736 -20.00 31.50 -1.13
C TYR A 736 -21.40 31.18 -1.66
N ASP A 737 -21.51 30.84 -2.94
CA ASP A 737 -22.77 30.44 -3.56
C ASP A 737 -23.27 29.13 -2.96
N ALA A 738 -22.40 28.14 -2.79
CA ALA A 738 -22.73 26.89 -2.12
C ALA A 738 -23.17 27.12 -0.66
N LEU A 739 -22.48 27.99 0.07
CA LEU A 739 -22.80 28.34 1.45
C LEU A 739 -24.17 29.03 1.53
N SER A 740 -24.38 30.03 0.68
CA SER A 740 -25.62 30.81 0.64
C SER A 740 -26.82 29.94 0.30
N ASN A 741 -26.68 29.07 -0.69
CA ASN A 741 -27.71 28.11 -1.07
C ASN A 741 -28.02 27.16 0.09
N GLN A 742 -26.99 26.62 0.75
CA GLN A 742 -27.22 25.70 1.87
C GLN A 742 -27.85 26.39 3.09
N LEU A 743 -27.46 27.63 3.40
CA LEU A 743 -28.10 28.42 4.46
C LEU A 743 -29.59 28.64 4.19
N GLN A 744 -29.96 28.97 2.96
CA GLN A 744 -31.36 29.10 2.55
C GLN A 744 -32.11 27.78 2.70
N ASN A 745 -31.51 26.66 2.27
CA ASN A 745 -32.09 25.32 2.44
C ASN A 745 -32.27 24.95 3.92
N LEU A 746 -31.37 25.38 4.79
CA LEU A 746 -31.46 25.20 6.25
C LEU A 746 -32.47 26.16 6.92
N GLY A 747 -33.01 27.13 6.18
CA GLY A 747 -34.01 28.08 6.65
C GLY A 747 -33.46 29.38 7.24
N SER A 748 -32.19 29.70 7.00
CA SER A 748 -31.57 30.98 7.42
C SER A 748 -31.36 31.92 6.23
N ASP A 749 -31.42 33.22 6.49
CA ASP A 749 -31.13 34.24 5.47
C ASP A 749 -29.61 34.42 5.32
N ALA A 750 -29.06 33.83 4.25
CA ALA A 750 -27.63 33.90 3.93
C ALA A 750 -27.08 35.34 3.88
N TYR A 751 -27.85 36.28 3.32
CA TYR A 751 -27.41 37.66 3.12
C TYR A 751 -27.44 38.49 4.40
N LYS A 752 -28.11 37.99 5.44
CA LYS A 752 -28.09 38.55 6.79
C LYS A 752 -27.03 37.88 7.66
N VAL A 753 -26.95 36.55 7.62
CA VAL A 753 -26.07 35.76 8.48
C VAL A 753 -24.61 35.93 8.10
N TYR A 754 -24.28 35.85 6.81
CA TYR A 754 -22.92 36.03 6.31
C TYR A 754 -22.92 36.66 4.91
N PRO A 755 -23.14 37.98 4.80
CA PRO A 755 -23.16 38.68 3.52
C PRO A 755 -21.80 38.64 2.80
N TRP A 756 -21.81 38.65 1.46
CA TRP A 756 -20.60 38.60 0.61
C TRP A 756 -19.54 39.62 1.03
N LYS A 757 -19.96 40.85 1.35
CA LYS A 757 -19.06 41.89 1.83
C LYS A 757 -18.30 41.44 3.08
N ARG A 758 -19.00 40.85 4.06
CA ARG A 758 -18.36 40.35 5.29
C ARG A 758 -17.47 39.14 5.02
N PHE A 759 -17.89 38.24 4.13
CA PHE A 759 -17.05 37.13 3.68
C PHE A 759 -15.73 37.61 3.08
N MET A 760 -15.76 38.60 2.18
CA MET A 760 -14.55 39.16 1.59
C MET A 760 -13.70 39.95 2.59
N GLU A 761 -14.31 40.61 3.58
CA GLU A 761 -13.58 41.23 4.71
C GLU A 761 -12.85 40.17 5.55
N ASP A 762 -13.49 39.04 5.83
CA ASP A 762 -12.87 37.91 6.54
C ASP A 762 -11.75 37.27 5.72
N ILE A 763 -11.97 36.99 4.43
CA ILE A 763 -10.92 36.48 3.52
C ILE A 763 -9.71 37.43 3.53
N LYS A 764 -9.94 38.73 3.38
CA LYS A 764 -8.87 39.73 3.39
C LYS A 764 -8.13 39.78 4.72
N LYS A 765 -8.87 39.66 5.82
CA LYS A 765 -8.31 39.76 7.16
C LYS A 765 -7.53 38.51 7.55
N TYR A 766 -7.97 37.31 7.17
CA TYR A 766 -7.49 36.06 7.75
C TYR A 766 -6.69 35.17 6.78
N SER A 767 -6.56 35.51 5.49
CA SER A 767 -5.81 34.68 4.52
C SER A 767 -4.33 34.47 4.84
N TYR A 768 -3.73 35.33 5.68
CA TYR A 768 -2.38 35.12 6.20
C TYR A 768 -2.24 33.81 6.99
N PHE A 769 -3.35 33.29 7.54
CA PHE A 769 -3.37 32.03 8.26
C PHE A 769 -3.05 30.84 7.35
N GLY A 770 -3.66 30.80 6.16
CA GLY A 770 -3.33 29.79 5.16
C GLY A 770 -1.90 29.90 4.63
N LEU A 771 -1.35 31.11 4.51
CA LEU A 771 0.06 31.32 4.19
C LEU A 771 0.99 30.79 5.29
N ALA A 772 0.66 30.99 6.56
CA ALA A 772 1.46 30.43 7.65
C ALA A 772 1.47 28.90 7.61
N TYR A 773 0.34 28.26 7.31
CA TYR A 773 0.28 26.81 7.12
C TYR A 773 1.03 26.34 5.88
N SER A 774 1.12 27.13 4.80
CA SER A 774 1.90 26.72 3.63
C SER A 774 3.38 26.55 3.95
N PHE A 775 3.93 27.35 4.87
CA PHE A 775 5.32 27.21 5.33
C PHE A 775 5.58 25.82 5.90
N GLU A 776 4.56 25.18 6.49
CA GLU A 776 4.65 23.81 7.00
C GLU A 776 4.26 22.76 5.94
N CYS A 777 3.07 22.89 5.33
CA CYS A 777 2.49 21.87 4.45
C CYS A 777 3.19 21.73 3.10
N VAL A 778 3.69 22.83 2.51
CA VAL A 778 4.33 22.77 1.18
C VAL A 778 5.65 22.01 1.24
N PRO A 779 6.57 22.28 2.21
CA PRO A 779 7.72 21.40 2.43
C PRO A 779 7.33 19.93 2.49
N PHE A 780 6.35 19.55 3.32
CA PHE A 780 5.92 18.15 3.42
C PHE A 780 5.35 17.56 2.12
N THR A 781 4.71 18.38 1.28
CA THR A 781 4.11 17.93 0.02
C THR A 781 5.17 17.64 -1.05
N VAL A 782 6.31 18.33 -1.00
CA VAL A 782 7.40 18.20 -1.98
C VAL A 782 8.61 17.43 -1.47
N LEU A 783 8.53 16.85 -0.27
CA LEU A 783 9.54 15.92 0.23
C LEU A 783 9.57 14.67 -0.67
N ASP A 784 10.78 14.26 -1.05
CA ASP A 784 11.01 12.98 -1.71
C ASP A 784 10.64 11.83 -0.73
N GLU A 785 10.12 10.71 -1.22
CA GLU A 785 9.77 9.55 -0.37
C GLU A 785 10.97 9.06 0.48
N GLU A 786 12.20 9.24 -0.02
CA GLU A 786 13.47 8.91 0.66
C GLU A 786 13.80 9.83 1.85
N ASP A 787 13.25 11.06 1.86
CA ASP A 787 13.40 12.04 2.94
C ASP A 787 12.23 11.97 3.95
N ALA A 788 11.39 10.93 3.87
CA ALA A 788 10.27 10.73 4.77
C ALA A 788 10.73 10.73 6.23
N VAL A 789 9.92 11.41 7.06
CA VAL A 789 10.19 11.67 8.48
C VAL A 789 10.43 10.34 9.22
N ASP A 790 11.67 10.07 9.65
CA ASP A 790 11.95 8.98 10.58
C ASP A 790 11.42 9.36 11.97
N MET A 791 10.30 8.73 12.34
CA MET A 791 9.59 9.02 13.58
C MET A 791 9.93 8.05 14.72
N ASN A 792 10.99 7.25 14.56
CA ASN A 792 11.51 6.42 15.64
C ASN A 792 12.45 7.25 16.52
N ILE A 793 11.90 7.75 17.63
CA ILE A 793 12.64 8.54 18.61
C ILE A 793 13.23 7.60 19.65
N GLU A 794 14.55 7.64 19.82
CA GLU A 794 15.22 6.88 20.89
C GLU A 794 14.90 7.47 22.27
N GLY A 795 14.56 6.59 23.22
CA GLY A 795 14.25 6.97 24.60
C GLY A 795 12.76 7.17 24.91
N ASP A 796 12.49 7.75 26.06
CA ASP A 796 11.15 7.88 26.66
C ASP A 796 10.72 9.34 26.91
N LYS A 797 11.46 10.31 26.39
CA LYS A 797 11.23 11.75 26.59
C LYS A 797 10.87 12.45 25.30
N ALA A 798 10.09 13.52 25.43
CA ALA A 798 9.84 14.41 24.31
C ALA A 798 11.15 15.04 23.81
N VAL A 799 11.27 15.15 22.49
CA VAL A 799 12.34 15.88 21.80
C VAL A 799 11.75 17.13 21.14
N ASN A 800 12.55 17.88 20.40
CA ASN A 800 12.08 19.07 19.71
C ASN A 800 11.48 18.68 18.34
N LEU A 801 10.41 19.36 17.91
CA LEU A 801 9.70 19.02 16.67
C LEU A 801 10.61 19.00 15.44
N GLU A 802 11.56 19.92 15.34
CA GLU A 802 12.50 20.03 14.22
C GLU A 802 13.51 18.87 14.11
N GLU A 803 13.65 18.08 15.18
CA GLU A 803 14.50 16.88 15.20
C GLU A 803 13.78 15.68 14.58
N ILE A 804 12.45 15.64 14.70
CA ILE A 804 11.58 14.64 14.06
C ILE A 804 11.29 15.08 12.64
N TYR A 805 10.70 16.26 12.46
CA TYR A 805 10.33 16.82 11.17
C TYR A 805 11.56 17.43 10.47
N ARG A 806 12.34 16.55 9.83
CA ARG A 806 13.51 16.89 9.04
C ARG A 806 13.11 17.44 7.66
N VAL A 807 12.54 18.64 7.67
CA VAL A 807 12.33 19.44 6.45
C VAL A 807 13.58 20.24 6.12
N ASP A 808 14.10 20.09 4.91
CA ASP A 808 15.23 20.88 4.40
C ASP A 808 14.76 21.93 3.37
N LYS A 809 15.67 22.81 2.97
CA LYS A 809 15.39 23.79 1.91
C LYS A 809 15.03 23.06 0.60
N PHE A 810 14.11 23.64 -0.16
CA PHE A 810 13.69 23.08 -1.45
C PHE A 810 14.88 22.90 -2.40
N LYS A 811 15.11 21.66 -2.84
CA LYS A 811 16.20 21.29 -3.76
C LYS A 811 15.96 21.84 -5.18
N THR A 812 14.70 21.83 -5.63
CA THR A 812 14.31 22.18 -7.00
C THR A 812 13.77 23.60 -7.10
N LYS A 813 13.81 24.17 -8.31
CA LYS A 813 13.21 25.47 -8.59
C LYS A 813 11.70 25.42 -8.47
N GLU A 814 11.10 24.33 -8.96
CA GLU A 814 9.67 24.06 -8.89
C GLU A 814 9.17 24.03 -7.44
N GLY A 815 9.91 23.37 -6.54
CA GLY A 815 9.62 23.37 -5.10
C GLY A 815 9.73 24.75 -4.47
N ARG A 816 10.76 25.54 -4.82
CA ARG A 816 10.86 26.94 -4.34
C ARG A 816 9.73 27.81 -4.86
N LEU A 817 9.38 27.70 -6.14
CA LEU A 817 8.26 28.45 -6.74
C LEU A 817 6.93 28.06 -6.08
N ARG A 818 6.72 26.78 -5.73
CA ARG A 818 5.50 26.32 -5.05
C ARG A 818 5.18 27.15 -3.81
N GLU A 819 6.19 27.47 -2.99
CA GLU A 819 6.05 28.28 -1.78
C GLU A 819 6.18 29.78 -2.05
N ALA A 820 7.17 30.21 -2.86
CA ALA A 820 7.39 31.62 -3.16
C ALA A 820 6.16 32.27 -3.82
N ASN A 821 5.43 31.52 -4.65
CA ASN A 821 4.22 31.99 -5.31
C ASN A 821 3.03 32.15 -4.33
N ASN A 822 3.03 31.46 -3.18
CA ASN A 822 2.05 31.70 -2.11
C ASN A 822 2.28 33.07 -1.47
N VAL A 823 3.54 33.40 -1.16
CA VAL A 823 3.95 34.70 -0.64
C VAL A 823 3.60 35.80 -1.64
N LYS A 824 4.00 35.65 -2.90
CA LYS A 824 3.70 36.61 -3.97
C LYS A 824 2.20 36.91 -4.03
N HIS A 825 1.37 35.88 -4.10
CA HIS A 825 -0.08 36.04 -4.16
C HIS A 825 -0.64 36.78 -2.93
N CYS A 826 -0.18 36.46 -1.71
CA CYS A 826 -0.62 37.17 -0.50
C CYS A 826 -0.21 38.64 -0.48
N VAL A 827 0.96 38.99 -1.00
CA VAL A 827 1.41 40.38 -1.13
C VAL A 827 0.57 41.12 -2.15
N ASP A 828 0.36 40.54 -3.33
CA ASP A 828 -0.40 41.15 -4.43
C ASP A 828 -1.86 41.42 -4.03
N ARG A 829 -2.45 40.53 -3.21
CA ARG A 829 -3.81 40.68 -2.67
C ARG A 829 -3.88 41.57 -1.41
N GLY A 830 -2.74 41.98 -0.86
CA GLY A 830 -2.65 42.81 0.34
C GLY A 830 -3.08 42.09 1.61
N TYR A 831 -2.81 40.78 1.71
CA TYR A 831 -3.03 39.97 2.90
C TYR A 831 -1.85 40.04 3.88
N ILE A 832 -0.63 40.37 3.41
CA ILE A 832 0.56 40.60 4.24
C ILE A 832 1.34 41.87 3.86
#